data_AF-A0AAW0KCP9-F1
#
_entry.id   AF-A0AAW0KCP9-F1
#
_cell.length_a   1.000
_cell.length_b   1.000
_cell.length_c   1.000
_cell.angle_alpha   90.00
_cell.angle_beta   90.00
_cell.angle_gamma   90.00
#
_symmetry.space_group_name_H-M   'P 1'
#
loop_
_entity.id
_entity.type
_entity.pdbx_description
1 polymer ?
#
loop_
_entity_poly.entity_id
_entity_poly.type
_entity_poly.pdbx_seq_one_letter_code
_entity_poly.pdbx_strand_id
1 'polypeptide(L)'
;MLPLFFASLFLLRLLNQLPLSHSLIEPQHHHQELQTLLLPNQCNEKCGRIDHIPFPFHLNTSCGSVPFSAFHLSCQNFTTLFLNIGSESYRVLEFFSDGVLVDFPGLSSCRQYNDLHSFSFAKNDNFAVSVDNVIGLYDCEDSSLCKAECETIDLPGCDGSDGGTGCCYPLSDHSIWHVGEGFSGFSKFGCRGFSSWAVLRGSNSGKRGVKLEWAIPRNLSSGACAGNADIVNATAVQAGVRCLCEDGFVGNGFANGAGCLKSCIKDGQEVYGSDCYTKGHGERKAIIIAGVLATVFIIASLIAIFYLLKRPVKQGKYDPDKGYFHSTVSFRKACTTRLFAYHELDQATKGFEEAQKLVDSSNGTIYAGVLGDGLHVAVHKLQCDNERDLLQVLSQIEVLSAVQHRNMARLLGCCIDSGYNPLVLYEYPANGTLEEHLHQRREHSISLDWYKRLHIAAETASVLAFLQYEISPPIFHHHLKSGYIFLDQDFSVKIAGFGLLSSSLRNGADLYNSYEGSCCLHKNDVYDMGMLLLEIIAGSNHLDMPTVALQKMRSGKLEEIVDPLLYYHEQPPFRREQIEIVADLATRCFLFGADGKLGMIDVARELVHITKESIDGGSKRVPALEETFSNSSLLQMISMSPDSIYVP
;
A
#
# COMPACT_ATOMS: atom_id res chain seq x y z
N MET A 1 26.64 50.03 -5.11
CA MET A 1 26.71 49.04 -6.22
C MET A 1 27.84 48.02 -6.03
N LEU A 2 28.10 47.56 -4.80
CA LEU A 2 29.03 46.47 -4.49
C LEU A 2 28.45 45.28 -3.69
N PRO A 3 27.22 45.29 -3.10
CA PRO A 3 26.72 44.14 -2.35
C PRO A 3 25.97 43.11 -3.20
N LEU A 4 25.61 43.45 -4.45
CA LEU A 4 24.89 42.55 -5.37
C LEU A 4 25.80 41.57 -6.12
N PHE A 5 27.11 41.85 -6.21
CA PHE A 5 28.07 40.94 -6.85
C PHE A 5 28.48 39.77 -5.95
N PHE A 6 28.44 39.95 -4.62
CA PHE A 6 28.79 38.88 -3.67
C PHE A 6 27.67 37.84 -3.48
N ALA A 7 26.40 38.23 -3.63
CA ALA A 7 25.27 37.29 -3.55
C ALA A 7 25.22 36.32 -4.75
N SER A 8 25.69 36.76 -5.93
CA SER A 8 25.75 35.94 -7.15
C SER A 8 26.83 34.86 -7.10
N LEU A 9 28.02 35.17 -6.56
CA LEU A 9 29.09 34.17 -6.40
C LEU A 9 28.81 33.13 -5.31
N PHE A 10 27.99 33.46 -4.30
CA PHE A 10 27.62 32.50 -3.26
C PHE A 10 26.61 31.46 -3.76
N LEU A 11 25.67 31.87 -4.64
CA LEU A 11 24.73 30.96 -5.30
C LEU A 11 25.41 30.03 -6.33
N LEU A 12 26.47 30.48 -7.01
CA LEU A 12 27.23 29.62 -7.93
C LEU A 12 28.14 28.60 -7.21
N ARG A 13 28.56 28.87 -5.96
CA ARG A 13 29.30 27.90 -5.15
C ARG A 13 28.41 26.83 -4.51
N LEU A 14 27.15 27.17 -4.17
CA LEU A 14 26.19 26.21 -3.63
C LEU A 14 25.70 25.18 -4.66
N LEU A 15 25.69 25.53 -5.96
CA LEU A 15 25.34 24.59 -7.03
C LEU A 15 26.48 23.63 -7.43
N ASN A 16 27.70 23.81 -6.88
CA ASN A 16 28.87 22.99 -7.19
C ASN A 16 29.29 22.04 -6.03
N GLN A 17 28.44 21.85 -5.02
CA GLN A 17 28.73 21.01 -3.84
C GLN A 17 27.61 20.01 -3.47
N LEU A 18 26.90 19.46 -4.46
CA LEU A 18 26.20 18.18 -4.27
C LEU A 18 27.10 17.05 -4.79
N PRO A 19 27.36 16.00 -3.98
CA PRO A 19 28.28 14.94 -4.34
C PRO A 19 27.69 14.08 -5.46
N LEU A 20 28.42 14.00 -6.57
CA LEU A 20 28.37 12.84 -7.46
C LEU A 20 28.88 11.63 -6.65
N SER A 21 28.00 10.86 -6.03
CA SER A 21 28.30 9.48 -5.68
C SER A 21 27.98 8.61 -6.88
N HIS A 22 28.98 8.42 -7.73
CA HIS A 22 29.09 7.22 -8.56
C HIS A 22 29.18 6.02 -7.61
N SER A 23 28.07 5.33 -7.36
CA SER A 23 28.13 3.93 -6.96
C SER A 23 28.25 3.11 -8.24
N LEU A 24 29.49 2.74 -8.55
CA LEU A 24 29.80 1.56 -9.36
C LEU A 24 29.14 0.35 -8.67
N ILE A 25 27.92 0.02 -9.09
CA ILE A 25 27.38 -1.32 -8.94
C ILE A 25 27.49 -1.93 -10.33
N GLU A 26 28.47 -2.82 -10.45
CA GLU A 26 28.63 -3.76 -11.54
C GLU A 26 27.27 -4.40 -11.85
N PRO A 27 26.75 -4.30 -13.10
CA PRO A 27 25.51 -4.94 -13.43
C PRO A 27 25.76 -6.44 -13.48
N GLN A 28 25.32 -7.16 -12.44
CA GLN A 28 24.95 -8.55 -12.63
C GLN A 28 23.88 -8.57 -13.71
N HIS A 29 24.26 -9.06 -14.89
CA HIS A 29 23.35 -9.39 -15.98
C HIS A 29 22.27 -10.34 -15.46
N HIS A 30 21.13 -9.79 -15.03
CA HIS A 30 19.86 -10.48 -15.15
C HIS A 30 19.27 -10.05 -16.48
N HIS A 31 19.53 -10.88 -17.49
CA HIS A 31 18.71 -10.94 -18.70
C HIS A 31 17.30 -11.32 -18.27
N GLN A 32 16.50 -10.33 -17.91
CA GLN A 32 15.06 -10.50 -17.85
C GLN A 32 14.59 -10.60 -19.29
N GLU A 33 14.18 -11.80 -19.66
CA GLU A 33 13.79 -12.20 -21.01
C GLU A 33 12.84 -11.17 -21.63
N LEU A 34 13.16 -10.80 -22.88
CA LEU A 34 12.38 -9.98 -23.78
C LEU A 34 11.05 -10.68 -24.11
N GLN A 35 10.12 -10.76 -23.16
CA GLN A 35 8.73 -11.09 -23.44
C GLN A 35 8.12 -9.88 -24.14
N THR A 36 8.03 -9.96 -25.47
CA THR A 36 7.24 -9.04 -26.30
C THR A 36 5.86 -8.85 -25.65
N LEU A 37 5.59 -7.64 -25.15
CA LEU A 37 4.33 -7.24 -24.52
C LEU A 37 3.14 -7.72 -25.34
N LEU A 38 2.50 -8.80 -24.91
CA LEU A 38 1.22 -9.27 -25.43
C LEU A 38 0.15 -8.30 -24.92
N LEU A 39 0.00 -7.17 -25.61
CA LEU A 39 -1.04 -6.20 -25.30
C LEU A 39 -2.42 -6.87 -25.45
N PRO A 40 -3.30 -6.73 -24.45
CA PRO A 40 -4.60 -7.38 -24.45
C PRO A 40 -5.45 -6.92 -25.64
N ASN A 41 -6.24 -7.84 -26.20
CA ASN A 41 -7.30 -7.46 -27.13
C ASN A 41 -8.32 -6.54 -26.43
N GLN A 42 -9.03 -5.70 -27.17
CA GLN A 42 -9.95 -4.67 -26.64
C GLN A 42 -11.09 -5.23 -25.78
N CYS A 43 -11.26 -6.56 -25.74
CA CYS A 43 -12.42 -7.23 -25.17
C CYS A 43 -12.18 -7.85 -23.79
N ASN A 44 -10.98 -7.73 -23.22
CA ASN A 44 -10.65 -8.20 -21.86
C ASN A 44 -11.17 -9.62 -21.55
N GLU A 45 -11.07 -10.51 -22.54
CA GLU A 45 -11.55 -11.89 -22.44
C GLU A 45 -10.57 -12.76 -21.63
N LYS A 46 -11.11 -13.67 -20.81
CA LYS A 46 -10.34 -14.55 -19.92
C LYS A 46 -10.82 -15.99 -19.99
N CYS A 47 -9.89 -16.94 -19.87
CA CYS A 47 -10.20 -18.36 -19.75
C CYS A 47 -9.12 -19.08 -18.93
N GLY A 48 -9.50 -19.69 -17.80
CA GLY A 48 -8.58 -20.39 -16.93
C GLY A 48 -7.45 -19.50 -16.39
N ARG A 49 -6.20 -19.92 -16.59
CA ARG A 49 -4.99 -19.20 -16.16
C ARG A 49 -4.50 -18.13 -17.15
N ILE A 50 -5.18 -17.97 -18.28
CA ILE A 50 -4.80 -17.00 -19.31
C ILE A 50 -5.64 -15.74 -19.09
N ASP A 51 -5.00 -14.72 -18.52
CA ASP A 51 -5.62 -13.44 -18.15
C ASP A 51 -5.85 -12.48 -19.33
N HIS A 52 -5.13 -12.68 -20.43
CA HIS A 52 -5.21 -11.82 -21.62
C HIS A 52 -5.13 -12.66 -22.90
N ILE A 53 -6.18 -12.60 -23.70
CA ILE A 53 -6.20 -13.21 -25.04
C ILE A 53 -5.70 -12.15 -26.05
N PRO A 54 -4.59 -12.40 -26.77
CA PRO A 54 -4.05 -11.44 -27.72
C PRO A 54 -4.81 -11.46 -29.04
N PHE A 55 -4.89 -10.31 -29.71
CA PHE A 55 -5.35 -10.23 -31.10
C PHE A 55 -4.47 -11.13 -32.00
N PRO A 56 -5.02 -11.88 -32.97
CA PRO A 56 -6.40 -11.85 -33.49
C PRO A 56 -7.35 -12.86 -32.80
N PHE A 57 -6.91 -13.53 -31.75
CA PHE A 57 -7.70 -14.56 -31.07
C PHE A 57 -8.85 -13.94 -30.27
N HIS A 58 -9.99 -14.64 -30.24
CA HIS A 58 -11.19 -14.19 -29.54
C HIS A 58 -12.08 -15.36 -29.10
N LEU A 59 -12.80 -15.21 -27.99
CA LEU A 59 -13.81 -16.14 -27.47
C LEU A 59 -15.21 -15.80 -27.94
N ASN A 60 -15.56 -14.51 -27.97
CA ASN A 60 -16.88 -14.06 -28.37
C ASN A 60 -16.82 -13.38 -29.73
N THR A 61 -17.79 -13.68 -30.61
CA THR A 61 -17.90 -13.08 -31.95
C THR A 61 -18.26 -11.60 -31.92
N SER A 62 -18.68 -11.06 -30.76
CA SER A 62 -18.91 -9.63 -30.57
C SER A 62 -17.64 -8.81 -30.30
N CYS A 63 -16.48 -9.47 -30.16
CA CYS A 63 -15.20 -8.82 -29.92
C CYS A 63 -14.53 -8.37 -31.24
N GLY A 64 -14.73 -7.10 -31.59
CA GLY A 64 -14.05 -6.46 -32.71
C GLY A 64 -14.62 -6.85 -34.09
N SER A 65 -14.63 -5.89 -35.01
CA SER A 65 -14.98 -6.08 -36.41
C SER A 65 -13.85 -6.83 -37.15
N VAL A 66 -13.60 -8.08 -36.77
CA VAL A 66 -12.54 -8.90 -37.36
C VAL A 66 -13.19 -10.04 -38.12
N PRO A 67 -13.02 -10.14 -39.46
CA PRO A 67 -13.72 -11.11 -40.30
C PRO A 67 -13.07 -12.50 -40.30
N PHE A 68 -12.29 -12.85 -39.27
CA PHE A 68 -11.45 -14.05 -39.28
C PHE A 68 -11.95 -15.09 -38.28
N SER A 69 -13.01 -15.81 -38.66
CA SER A 69 -13.54 -16.96 -37.90
C SER A 69 -12.48 -18.03 -37.57
N ALA A 70 -11.36 -18.05 -38.31
CA ALA A 70 -10.23 -18.93 -38.09
C ALA A 70 -9.54 -18.76 -36.73
N PHE A 71 -9.65 -17.60 -36.07
CA PHE A 71 -9.00 -17.33 -34.77
C PHE A 71 -9.95 -17.49 -33.57
N HIS A 72 -11.13 -18.07 -33.80
CA HIS A 72 -12.09 -18.31 -32.74
C HIS A 72 -11.60 -19.40 -31.77
N LEU A 73 -11.57 -19.06 -30.49
CA LEU A 73 -11.21 -19.95 -29.41
C LEU A 73 -12.47 -20.45 -28.69
N SER A 74 -12.38 -21.64 -28.10
CA SER A 74 -13.43 -22.17 -27.23
C SER A 74 -12.89 -22.38 -25.83
N CYS A 75 -13.63 -21.89 -24.84
CA CYS A 75 -13.27 -22.06 -23.43
C CYS A 75 -14.16 -23.12 -22.81
N GLN A 76 -13.61 -24.31 -22.55
CA GLN A 76 -14.34 -25.40 -21.91
C GLN A 76 -14.23 -25.29 -20.40
N ASN A 77 -15.36 -25.42 -19.70
CA ASN A 77 -15.49 -25.36 -18.24
C ASN A 77 -14.92 -24.09 -17.59
N PHE A 78 -14.75 -23.01 -18.35
CA PHE A 78 -14.07 -21.77 -17.93
C PHE A 78 -12.60 -21.96 -17.50
N THR A 79 -12.01 -23.12 -17.73
CA THR A 79 -10.66 -23.49 -17.23
C THR A 79 -9.64 -23.75 -18.33
N THR A 80 -10.09 -24.23 -19.49
CA THR A 80 -9.20 -24.73 -20.55
C THR A 80 -9.57 -24.13 -21.89
N LEU A 81 -8.59 -23.49 -22.51
CA LEU A 81 -8.71 -22.80 -23.78
C LEU A 81 -8.34 -23.74 -24.93
N PHE A 82 -9.16 -23.76 -25.97
CA PHE A 82 -8.99 -24.62 -27.13
C PHE A 82 -9.04 -23.79 -28.42
N LEU A 83 -8.11 -24.08 -29.32
CA LEU A 83 -8.04 -23.56 -30.68
C LEU A 83 -8.56 -24.63 -31.64
N ASN A 84 -9.61 -24.31 -32.38
CA ASN A 84 -10.22 -25.23 -33.33
C ASN A 84 -9.66 -24.97 -34.73
N ILE A 85 -9.02 -25.97 -35.32
CA ILE A 85 -8.49 -25.87 -36.68
C ILE A 85 -9.02 -27.05 -37.51
N GLY A 86 -9.93 -26.76 -38.43
CA GLY A 86 -10.63 -27.81 -39.20
C GLY A 86 -11.53 -28.64 -38.29
N SER A 87 -11.34 -29.96 -38.29
CA SER A 87 -12.04 -30.91 -37.39
C SER A 87 -11.37 -31.09 -36.04
N GLU A 88 -10.12 -30.61 -35.89
CA GLU A 88 -9.30 -30.86 -34.71
C GLU A 88 -9.38 -29.70 -33.71
N SER A 89 -9.28 -30.04 -32.42
CA SER A 89 -9.28 -29.08 -31.32
C SER A 89 -8.02 -29.24 -30.49
N TYR A 90 -7.24 -28.17 -30.41
CA TYR A 90 -5.95 -28.17 -29.72
C TYR A 90 -6.02 -27.33 -28.46
N ARG A 91 -5.59 -27.88 -27.33
CA ARG A 91 -5.50 -27.12 -26.08
C ARG A 91 -4.39 -26.08 -26.18
N VAL A 92 -4.72 -24.83 -25.91
CA VAL A 92 -3.76 -23.72 -25.89
C VAL A 92 -3.00 -23.71 -24.56
N LEU A 93 -1.67 -23.68 -24.64
CA LEU A 93 -0.77 -23.61 -23.50
C LEU A 93 -0.29 -22.17 -23.27
N GLU A 94 0.10 -21.47 -24.33
CA GLU A 94 0.68 -20.13 -24.27
C GLU A 94 0.54 -19.39 -25.61
N PHE A 95 0.56 -18.06 -25.57
CA PHE A 95 0.60 -17.21 -26.77
C PHE A 95 1.97 -16.56 -26.94
N PHE A 96 2.37 -16.36 -28.18
CA PHE A 96 3.55 -15.58 -28.56
C PHE A 96 3.12 -14.44 -29.47
N SER A 97 3.99 -13.44 -29.64
CA SER A 97 3.73 -12.37 -30.60
C SER A 97 3.45 -12.94 -31.99
N ASP A 98 4.20 -13.96 -32.40
CA ASP A 98 4.19 -14.58 -33.73
C ASP A 98 3.42 -15.91 -33.83
N GLY A 99 2.95 -16.47 -32.72
CA GLY A 99 2.45 -17.84 -32.70
C GLY A 99 1.62 -18.19 -31.48
N VAL A 100 1.21 -19.44 -31.42
CA VAL A 100 0.48 -20.04 -30.29
C VAL A 100 1.07 -21.41 -29.98
N LEU A 101 1.35 -21.68 -28.72
CA LEU A 101 1.80 -22.99 -28.25
C LEU A 101 0.58 -23.86 -27.95
N VAL A 102 0.50 -25.02 -28.60
CA VAL A 102 -0.58 -25.98 -28.37
C VAL A 102 -0.06 -27.31 -27.83
N ASP A 103 -0.92 -27.98 -27.07
CA ASP A 103 -0.68 -29.33 -26.55
C ASP A 103 -0.92 -30.41 -27.62
N PHE A 104 -0.40 -31.60 -27.38
CA PHE A 104 -0.60 -32.76 -28.26
C PHE A 104 -2.00 -33.37 -28.06
N PRO A 105 -2.67 -33.82 -29.13
CA PRO A 105 -3.93 -34.56 -29.02
C PRO A 105 -3.74 -35.89 -28.26
N GLY A 106 -4.48 -36.12 -27.16
CA GLY A 106 -4.46 -37.39 -26.41
C GLY A 106 -4.97 -37.31 -24.97
N LEU A 107 -5.35 -38.45 -24.38
CA LEU A 107 -5.91 -38.57 -23.02
C LEU A 107 -4.86 -38.54 -21.89
N SER A 108 -3.57 -38.61 -22.20
CA SER A 108 -2.49 -38.65 -21.20
C SER A 108 -1.50 -37.53 -21.43
N SER A 109 -1.43 -36.59 -20.48
CA SER A 109 -0.52 -35.44 -20.47
C SER A 109 0.97 -35.82 -20.41
N CYS A 110 1.28 -37.06 -20.00
CA CYS A 110 2.63 -37.52 -19.68
C CYS A 110 2.98 -38.84 -20.40
N ARG A 111 3.05 -38.82 -21.75
CA ARG A 111 3.75 -39.85 -22.53
C ARG A 111 5.15 -39.37 -22.86
N GLN A 112 6.12 -40.29 -22.85
CA GLN A 112 7.51 -40.01 -23.23
C GLN A 112 7.62 -39.60 -24.71
N TYR A 113 6.79 -40.19 -25.57
CA TYR A 113 6.67 -39.84 -26.99
C TYR A 113 5.24 -40.08 -27.49
N ASN A 114 4.87 -39.34 -28.54
CA ASN A 114 3.59 -39.44 -29.24
C ASN A 114 3.76 -40.14 -30.59
N ASP A 115 2.71 -40.76 -31.12
CA ASP A 115 2.72 -41.36 -32.45
C ASP A 115 2.87 -40.27 -33.51
N LEU A 116 3.74 -40.45 -34.52
CA LEU A 116 3.99 -39.44 -35.57
C LEU A 116 2.72 -39.01 -36.34
N HIS A 117 1.66 -39.82 -36.33
CA HIS A 117 0.38 -39.51 -36.94
C HIS A 117 -0.61 -38.85 -35.97
N SER A 118 -0.31 -38.75 -34.68
CA SER A 118 -1.21 -38.15 -33.68
C SER A 118 -1.32 -36.63 -33.79
N PHE A 119 -0.42 -35.99 -34.53
CA PHE A 119 -0.47 -34.56 -34.85
C PHE A 119 -0.54 -34.40 -36.37
N SER A 120 -1.70 -34.70 -36.94
CA SER A 120 -1.97 -34.64 -38.38
C SER A 120 -2.36 -33.23 -38.85
N PHE A 121 -1.64 -32.21 -38.39
CA PHE A 121 -1.91 -30.84 -38.79
C PHE A 121 -1.33 -30.57 -40.19
N ALA A 122 -2.20 -30.48 -41.19
CA ALA A 122 -1.86 -29.93 -42.50
C ALA A 122 -2.01 -28.41 -42.45
N LYS A 123 -1.02 -27.68 -42.99
CA LYS A 123 -1.08 -26.21 -43.08
C LYS A 123 -2.42 -25.71 -43.62
N ASN A 124 -2.88 -24.56 -43.13
CA ASN A 124 -4.00 -23.84 -43.72
C ASN A 124 -3.60 -22.39 -44.01
N ASP A 125 -4.55 -21.58 -44.47
CA ASP A 125 -4.30 -20.18 -44.85
C ASP A 125 -3.96 -19.27 -43.67
N ASN A 126 -4.09 -19.75 -42.42
CA ASN A 126 -3.96 -18.97 -41.19
C ASN A 126 -2.89 -19.49 -40.22
N PHE A 127 -2.55 -20.77 -40.28
CA PHE A 127 -1.72 -21.48 -39.31
C PHE A 127 -0.79 -22.47 -40.02
N ALA A 128 0.45 -22.54 -39.53
CA ALA A 128 1.48 -23.48 -39.95
C ALA A 128 2.35 -23.86 -38.75
N VAL A 129 2.98 -25.04 -38.77
CA VAL A 129 3.97 -25.41 -37.74
C VAL A 129 5.15 -24.45 -37.85
N SER A 130 5.51 -23.80 -36.74
CA SER A 130 6.66 -22.87 -36.73
C SER A 130 7.99 -23.63 -36.86
N VAL A 131 8.95 -23.01 -37.51
CA VAL A 131 10.34 -23.48 -37.59
C VAL A 131 11.08 -23.41 -36.25
N ASP A 132 10.53 -22.69 -35.27
CA ASP A 132 11.09 -22.60 -33.91
C ASP A 132 10.86 -23.86 -33.06
N ASN A 133 10.16 -24.86 -33.62
CA ASN A 133 10.00 -26.14 -32.93
C ASN A 133 11.26 -26.99 -33.09
N VAL A 134 11.60 -27.67 -32.00
CA VAL A 134 12.62 -28.70 -31.95
C VAL A 134 11.93 -30.02 -31.67
N ILE A 135 12.15 -31.01 -32.53
CA ILE A 135 11.49 -32.32 -32.46
C ILE A 135 12.47 -33.35 -31.90
N GLY A 136 12.07 -34.03 -30.84
CA GLY A 136 12.74 -35.25 -30.36
C GLY A 136 12.08 -36.45 -31.01
N LEU A 137 12.83 -37.20 -31.79
CA LEU A 137 12.39 -38.39 -32.51
C LEU A 137 12.84 -39.65 -31.76
N TYR A 138 11.96 -40.64 -31.68
CA TYR A 138 12.16 -41.86 -30.90
C TYR A 138 12.07 -43.10 -31.79
N ASP A 139 12.89 -44.11 -31.45
CA ASP A 139 12.99 -45.39 -32.15
C ASP A 139 13.25 -45.24 -33.66
N CYS A 140 14.14 -44.35 -34.06
CA CYS A 140 14.54 -44.17 -35.46
C CYS A 140 15.58 -45.21 -35.90
N GLU A 141 15.47 -45.70 -37.13
CA GLU A 141 16.46 -46.62 -37.72
C GLU A 141 17.64 -45.85 -38.33
N ASP A 142 17.41 -44.61 -38.80
CA ASP A 142 18.43 -43.75 -39.39
C ASP A 142 18.92 -42.69 -38.39
N SER A 143 20.18 -42.80 -37.97
CA SER A 143 20.82 -41.85 -37.05
C SER A 143 21.24 -40.52 -37.69
N SER A 144 21.19 -40.39 -39.02
CA SER A 144 21.54 -39.15 -39.73
C SER A 144 20.55 -38.00 -39.46
N LEU A 145 19.38 -38.34 -38.91
CA LEU A 145 18.39 -37.38 -38.43
C LEU A 145 18.89 -36.55 -37.24
N CYS A 146 19.81 -37.06 -36.43
CA CYS A 146 20.13 -36.45 -35.15
C CYS A 146 21.12 -35.30 -35.33
N LYS A 147 20.74 -34.10 -34.89
CA LYS A 147 21.59 -32.90 -34.93
C LYS A 147 22.17 -32.65 -33.54
N ALA A 148 23.48 -32.37 -33.50
CA ALA A 148 24.20 -32.07 -32.27
C ALA A 148 23.82 -30.71 -31.66
N GLU A 149 23.19 -29.83 -32.44
CA GLU A 149 22.80 -28.47 -32.01
C GLU A 149 21.76 -28.44 -30.88
N CYS A 150 21.18 -29.58 -30.51
CA CYS A 150 20.25 -29.69 -29.39
C CYS A 150 20.93 -29.96 -28.04
N GLU A 151 22.21 -30.32 -27.99
CA GLU A 151 22.94 -30.57 -26.74
C GLU A 151 23.04 -29.31 -25.85
N THR A 152 22.88 -28.13 -26.44
CA THR A 152 22.94 -26.83 -25.75
C THR A 152 21.58 -26.33 -25.28
N ILE A 153 20.49 -27.00 -25.65
CA ILE A 153 19.12 -26.60 -25.34
C ILE A 153 18.57 -27.50 -24.23
N ASP A 154 18.15 -26.89 -23.12
CA ASP A 154 17.45 -27.58 -22.04
C ASP A 154 16.03 -27.92 -22.50
N LEU A 155 15.79 -29.21 -22.76
CA LEU A 155 14.52 -29.76 -23.23
C LEU A 155 13.87 -30.59 -22.12
N PRO A 156 13.14 -29.97 -21.18
CA PRO A 156 12.66 -30.66 -19.99
C PRO A 156 11.70 -31.81 -20.35
N GLY A 157 11.90 -32.92 -19.65
CA GLY A 157 10.98 -34.06 -19.64
C GLY A 157 9.68 -33.75 -18.89
N CYS A 158 8.77 -34.72 -18.84
CA CYS A 158 7.47 -34.52 -18.20
C CYS A 158 7.52 -34.37 -16.66
N ASP A 159 8.63 -34.75 -16.03
CA ASP A 159 8.89 -34.63 -14.58
C ASP A 159 9.90 -33.50 -14.25
N GLY A 160 10.29 -32.70 -15.25
CA GLY A 160 11.31 -31.67 -15.09
C GLY A 160 12.73 -32.22 -14.92
N SER A 161 12.93 -33.54 -15.11
CA SER A 161 14.26 -34.14 -15.19
C SER A 161 14.73 -34.23 -16.64
N ASP A 162 16.06 -34.28 -16.79
CA ASP A 162 16.75 -34.40 -18.08
C ASP A 162 16.54 -35.82 -18.64
N GLY A 163 15.40 -36.00 -19.32
CA GLY A 163 14.93 -37.29 -19.79
C GLY A 163 15.68 -37.73 -21.06
N GLY A 164 16.56 -38.72 -20.91
CA GLY A 164 17.38 -39.33 -21.97
C GLY A 164 16.78 -39.36 -23.38
N THR A 165 17.27 -38.41 -24.18
CA THR A 165 17.64 -38.41 -25.61
C THR A 165 16.93 -39.39 -26.56
N GLY A 166 15.75 -38.97 -27.01
CA GLY A 166 15.41 -39.17 -28.42
C GLY A 166 16.36 -38.39 -29.33
N CYS A 167 16.47 -38.82 -30.58
CA CYS A 167 17.21 -38.14 -31.65
C CYS A 167 16.63 -36.74 -31.90
N CYS A 168 17.40 -35.68 -31.72
CA CYS A 168 16.88 -34.32 -31.85
C CYS A 168 17.00 -33.76 -33.28
N TYR A 169 15.97 -33.07 -33.74
CA TYR A 169 15.89 -32.42 -35.05
C TYR A 169 15.24 -31.02 -34.94
N PRO A 170 16.00 -29.92 -35.11
CA PRO A 170 15.44 -28.57 -35.19
C PRO A 170 14.75 -28.34 -36.54
N LEU A 171 13.50 -27.85 -36.55
CA LEU A 171 12.75 -27.64 -37.80
C LEU A 171 13.33 -26.51 -38.67
N SER A 172 14.20 -25.67 -38.12
CA SER A 172 14.99 -24.67 -38.85
C SER A 172 16.07 -25.26 -39.77
N ASP A 173 16.43 -26.54 -39.62
CA ASP A 173 17.46 -27.21 -40.44
C ASP A 173 16.99 -27.46 -41.89
N HIS A 174 15.68 -27.59 -42.11
CA HIS A 174 15.05 -27.73 -43.44
C HIS A 174 15.55 -28.87 -44.34
N SER A 175 16.39 -29.78 -43.86
CA SER A 175 16.98 -30.85 -44.67
C SER A 175 16.02 -31.99 -45.01
N ILE A 176 15.07 -32.25 -44.11
CA ILE A 176 14.18 -33.42 -44.14
C ILE A 176 12.73 -32.99 -43.95
N TRP A 177 12.49 -32.06 -43.03
CA TRP A 177 11.17 -31.47 -42.83
C TRP A 177 11.10 -30.11 -43.52
N HIS A 178 10.02 -29.90 -44.27
CA HIS A 178 9.74 -28.61 -44.89
C HIS A 178 8.46 -27.98 -44.34
N VAL A 179 8.43 -26.65 -44.41
CA VAL A 179 7.27 -25.86 -43.99
C VAL A 179 5.99 -26.36 -44.68
N GLY A 180 5.01 -26.72 -43.85
CA GLY A 180 3.72 -27.22 -44.30
C GLY A 180 3.59 -28.74 -44.32
N GLU A 181 4.66 -29.47 -44.02
CA GLU A 181 4.62 -30.91 -43.78
C GLU A 181 4.25 -31.22 -42.32
N GLY A 182 3.54 -32.33 -42.11
CA GLY A 182 3.35 -32.89 -40.77
C GLY A 182 4.54 -33.73 -40.33
N PHE A 183 4.53 -34.20 -39.08
CA PHE A 183 5.63 -35.01 -38.53
C PHE A 183 5.66 -36.45 -39.06
N SER A 184 4.61 -36.91 -39.74
CA SER A 184 4.57 -38.25 -40.36
C SER A 184 5.69 -38.47 -41.40
N GLY A 185 6.30 -37.41 -41.95
CA GLY A 185 7.46 -37.52 -42.84
C GLY A 185 8.64 -38.28 -42.24
N PHE A 186 8.82 -38.22 -40.91
CA PHE A 186 9.89 -38.91 -40.19
C PHE A 186 9.71 -40.44 -40.14
N SER A 187 8.51 -40.96 -40.41
CA SER A 187 8.28 -42.42 -40.42
C SER A 187 9.08 -43.13 -41.52
N LYS A 188 9.46 -42.41 -42.58
CA LYS A 188 10.30 -42.90 -43.68
C LYS A 188 11.72 -43.28 -43.23
N PHE A 189 12.14 -42.76 -42.08
CA PHE A 189 13.46 -42.98 -41.47
C PHE A 189 13.38 -43.96 -40.29
N GLY A 190 12.28 -44.71 -40.18
CA GLY A 190 12.06 -45.74 -39.16
C GLY A 190 11.58 -45.22 -37.81
N CYS A 191 11.46 -43.89 -37.61
CA CYS A 191 11.01 -43.31 -36.35
C CYS A 191 9.57 -43.73 -36.02
N ARG A 192 9.31 -44.07 -34.74
CA ARG A 192 7.98 -44.49 -34.26
C ARG A 192 7.28 -43.43 -33.41
N GLY A 193 8.05 -42.50 -32.85
CA GLY A 193 7.51 -41.52 -31.93
C GLY A 193 8.16 -40.15 -32.04
N PHE A 194 7.46 -39.13 -31.53
CA PHE A 194 8.00 -37.79 -31.39
C PHE A 194 7.56 -37.06 -30.13
N SER A 195 8.38 -36.10 -29.72
CA SER A 195 8.08 -35.03 -28.77
C SER A 195 8.48 -33.70 -29.43
N SER A 196 7.84 -32.61 -29.03
CA SER A 196 8.10 -31.27 -29.59
C SER A 196 8.26 -30.27 -28.46
N TRP A 197 9.19 -29.35 -28.65
CA TRP A 197 9.40 -28.19 -27.79
C TRP A 197 9.52 -26.94 -28.66
N ALA A 198 8.95 -25.84 -28.18
CA ALA A 198 9.13 -24.52 -28.78
C ALA A 198 10.29 -23.81 -28.09
N VAL A 199 11.34 -23.49 -28.85
CA VAL A 199 12.52 -22.79 -28.35
C VAL A 199 12.47 -21.35 -28.88
N LEU A 200 12.31 -20.39 -27.97
CA LEU A 200 12.28 -18.98 -28.35
C LEU A 200 13.69 -18.50 -28.71
N ARG A 201 13.78 -17.61 -29.72
CA ARG A 201 15.05 -17.01 -30.11
C ARG A 201 15.69 -16.29 -28.92
N GLY A 202 16.92 -16.69 -28.58
CA GLY A 202 17.67 -16.13 -27.46
C GLY A 202 17.41 -16.82 -26.11
N SER A 203 16.57 -17.86 -26.06
CA SER A 203 16.42 -18.72 -24.88
C SER A 203 17.12 -20.06 -25.10
N ASN A 204 17.69 -20.61 -24.02
CA ASN A 204 18.29 -21.93 -24.02
C ASN A 204 17.35 -23.01 -23.44
N SER A 205 16.09 -22.68 -23.15
CA SER A 205 15.10 -23.64 -22.64
C SER A 205 13.92 -23.76 -23.60
N GLY A 206 13.51 -25.00 -23.88
CA GLY A 206 12.36 -25.32 -24.72
C GLY A 206 11.10 -25.54 -23.89
N LYS A 207 9.97 -24.94 -24.31
CA LYS A 207 8.66 -25.23 -23.72
C LYS A 207 8.00 -26.39 -24.45
N ARG A 208 7.62 -27.45 -23.73
CA ARG A 208 6.97 -28.62 -24.32
C ARG A 208 5.63 -28.24 -24.99
N GLY A 209 5.46 -28.65 -26.24
CA GLY A 209 4.30 -28.36 -27.06
C GLY A 209 4.66 -28.14 -28.53
N VAL A 210 3.66 -27.86 -29.37
CA VAL A 210 3.87 -27.49 -30.77
C VAL A 210 3.52 -26.02 -30.96
N LYS A 211 4.51 -25.18 -31.29
CA LYS A 211 4.30 -23.78 -31.66
C LYS A 211 3.75 -23.72 -33.08
N LEU A 212 2.56 -23.17 -33.23
CA LEU A 212 1.99 -22.82 -34.53
C LEU A 212 2.25 -21.34 -34.80
N GLU A 213 2.83 -21.01 -35.94
CA GLU A 213 2.84 -19.63 -36.44
C GLU A 213 1.46 -19.31 -37.01
N TRP A 214 1.00 -18.09 -36.75
CA TRP A 214 -0.26 -17.61 -37.30
C TRP A 214 -0.05 -16.44 -38.26
N ALA A 215 -0.95 -16.28 -39.24
CA ALA A 215 -0.93 -15.15 -40.17
C ALA A 215 -2.33 -14.85 -40.72
N ILE A 216 -2.52 -13.64 -41.24
CA ILE A 216 -3.71 -13.31 -42.03
C ILE A 216 -3.44 -13.50 -43.53
N PRO A 217 -4.41 -14.00 -44.31
CA PRO A 217 -4.26 -14.11 -45.75
C PRO A 217 -3.97 -12.75 -46.40
N ARG A 218 -3.02 -12.68 -47.33
CA ARG A 218 -2.61 -11.42 -47.98
C ARG A 218 -3.76 -10.68 -48.69
N ASN A 219 -4.79 -11.37 -49.16
CA ASN A 219 -5.99 -10.74 -49.74
C ASN A 219 -6.80 -9.92 -48.73
N LEU A 220 -6.62 -10.16 -47.43
CA LEU A 220 -7.31 -9.51 -46.32
C LEU A 220 -6.41 -8.53 -45.56
N SER A 221 -5.21 -8.22 -46.10
CA SER A 221 -4.23 -7.34 -45.44
C SER A 221 -4.44 -5.86 -45.70
N SER A 222 -5.32 -5.49 -46.64
CA SER A 222 -5.59 -4.08 -46.97
C SER A 222 -6.21 -3.36 -45.77
N GLY A 223 -5.49 -2.38 -45.21
CA GLY A 223 -5.91 -1.66 -44.01
C GLY A 223 -5.83 -2.48 -42.71
N ALA A 224 -5.17 -3.65 -42.72
CA ALA A 224 -5.03 -4.49 -41.53
C ALA A 224 -4.03 -3.94 -40.52
N CYS A 225 -2.95 -3.31 -40.99
CA CYS A 225 -1.89 -2.75 -40.14
C CYS A 225 -2.19 -1.30 -39.72
N ALA A 226 -1.78 -0.95 -38.52
CA ALA A 226 -1.81 0.42 -38.00
C ALA A 226 -0.84 1.32 -38.78
N GLY A 227 -1.03 2.64 -38.70
CA GLY A 227 -0.26 3.60 -39.52
C GLY A 227 1.26 3.61 -39.30
N ASN A 228 1.76 3.09 -38.17
CA ASN A 228 3.20 2.98 -37.85
C ASN A 228 3.65 1.50 -37.82
N ALA A 229 3.10 0.70 -38.73
CA ALA A 229 3.38 -0.73 -38.83
C ALA A 229 3.52 -1.17 -40.29
N ASP A 230 4.53 -2.00 -40.54
CA ASP A 230 4.81 -2.58 -41.84
C ASP A 230 4.19 -3.97 -41.99
N ILE A 231 3.76 -4.28 -43.22
CA ILE A 231 3.30 -5.63 -43.57
C ILE A 231 4.52 -6.51 -43.78
N VAL A 232 4.67 -7.56 -42.96
CA VAL A 232 5.72 -8.57 -43.07
C VAL A 232 5.13 -9.92 -43.46
N ASN A 233 5.89 -10.73 -44.21
CA ASN A 233 5.44 -12.08 -44.57
C ASN A 233 5.62 -13.02 -43.37
N ALA A 234 4.66 -13.92 -43.18
CA ALA A 234 4.83 -15.04 -42.26
C ALA A 234 5.89 -16.01 -42.79
N THR A 235 6.58 -16.69 -41.89
CA THR A 235 7.70 -17.58 -42.23
C THR A 235 7.18 -18.94 -42.70
N ALA A 236 6.19 -19.48 -41.99
CA ALA A 236 5.63 -20.81 -42.19
C ALA A 236 4.27 -20.78 -42.88
N VAL A 237 3.47 -19.71 -42.71
CA VAL A 237 2.15 -19.60 -43.36
C VAL A 237 2.31 -19.04 -44.78
N GLN A 238 2.05 -19.90 -45.77
CA GLN A 238 2.21 -19.55 -47.18
C GLN A 238 1.25 -18.43 -47.60
N ALA A 239 1.78 -17.35 -48.19
CA ALA A 239 1.02 -16.14 -48.55
C ALA A 239 0.28 -15.47 -47.37
N GLY A 240 0.65 -15.83 -46.13
CA GLY A 240 0.22 -15.17 -44.92
C GLY A 240 1.07 -13.93 -44.64
N VAL A 241 0.45 -12.90 -44.10
CA VAL A 241 1.12 -11.67 -43.68
C VAL A 241 0.76 -11.30 -42.25
N ARG A 242 1.62 -10.47 -41.65
CA ARG A 242 1.51 -9.95 -40.29
C ARG A 242 1.89 -8.48 -40.28
N CYS A 243 1.62 -7.80 -39.18
CA CYS A 243 2.03 -6.41 -38.99
C CYS A 243 3.19 -6.35 -38.00
N LEU A 244 4.24 -5.62 -38.34
CA LEU A 244 5.40 -5.36 -37.49
C LEU A 244 5.47 -3.86 -37.20
N CYS A 245 5.59 -3.47 -35.95
CA CYS A 245 5.76 -2.06 -35.61
C CYS A 245 7.11 -1.52 -36.09
N GLU A 246 7.10 -0.27 -36.58
CA GLU A 246 8.33 0.44 -36.93
C GLU A 246 9.25 0.64 -35.72
N ASP A 247 10.54 0.87 -35.96
CA ASP A 247 11.53 1.10 -34.90
C ASP A 247 11.09 2.24 -33.96
N GLY A 248 11.16 1.96 -32.65
CA GLY A 248 10.69 2.89 -31.61
C GLY A 248 9.20 2.76 -31.28
N PHE A 249 8.50 1.77 -31.83
CA PHE A 249 7.16 1.40 -31.44
C PHE A 249 7.06 -0.07 -31.02
N VAL A 250 6.17 -0.36 -30.07
CA VAL A 250 5.90 -1.70 -29.53
C VAL A 250 4.41 -1.98 -29.61
N GLY A 251 4.04 -3.20 -30.00
CA GLY A 251 2.66 -3.62 -30.09
C GLY A 251 2.44 -4.76 -31.08
N ASN A 252 1.16 -5.02 -31.39
CA ASN A 252 0.80 -6.09 -32.32
C ASN A 252 0.76 -5.63 -33.79
N GLY A 253 0.86 -4.33 -34.04
CA GLY A 253 0.89 -3.77 -35.39
C GLY A 253 -0.45 -3.71 -36.12
N PHE A 254 -1.52 -4.34 -35.61
CA PHE A 254 -2.81 -4.39 -36.29
C PHE A 254 -3.70 -3.20 -35.90
N ALA A 255 -4.35 -2.59 -36.89
CA ALA A 255 -5.24 -1.43 -36.70
C ALA A 255 -6.46 -1.77 -35.83
N ASN A 256 -7.00 -2.99 -35.98
CA ASN A 256 -8.15 -3.48 -35.18
C ASN A 256 -7.72 -4.10 -33.83
N GLY A 257 -6.42 -4.11 -33.53
CA GLY A 257 -5.85 -4.58 -32.27
C GLY A 257 -5.42 -3.44 -31.36
N ALA A 258 -4.28 -3.62 -30.67
CA ALA A 258 -3.63 -2.57 -29.89
C ALA A 258 -2.83 -1.58 -30.76
N GLY A 259 -2.53 -1.96 -32.01
CA GLY A 259 -1.71 -1.16 -32.93
C GLY A 259 -0.25 -1.11 -32.49
N CYS A 260 0.38 0.04 -32.73
CA CYS A 260 1.77 0.32 -32.36
C CYS A 260 1.83 1.53 -31.42
N LEU A 261 2.34 1.31 -30.21
CA LEU A 261 2.53 2.33 -29.19
C LEU A 261 3.97 2.81 -29.21
N LYS A 262 4.20 4.12 -29.15
CA LYS A 262 5.55 4.68 -29.11
C LYS A 262 6.25 4.22 -27.82
N SER A 263 7.44 3.63 -27.94
CA SER A 263 8.32 3.32 -26.81
C SER A 263 9.33 4.45 -26.60
N CYS A 264 9.62 4.80 -25.35
CA CYS A 264 10.66 5.74 -24.99
C CYS A 264 11.17 5.47 -23.57
N ILE A 265 12.37 5.97 -23.25
CA ILE A 265 12.95 5.84 -21.92
C ILE A 265 12.66 7.12 -21.12
N LYS A 266 11.99 6.97 -19.97
CA LYS A 266 11.74 8.05 -19.02
C LYS A 266 12.20 7.59 -17.64
N ASP A 267 13.04 8.40 -16.99
CA ASP A 267 13.58 8.10 -15.65
C ASP A 267 14.28 6.72 -15.54
N GLY A 268 14.93 6.28 -16.62
CA GLY A 268 15.63 4.98 -16.67
C GLY A 268 14.72 3.77 -16.88
N GLN A 269 13.41 3.96 -17.01
CA GLN A 269 12.43 2.91 -17.32
C GLN A 269 11.85 3.10 -18.73
N GLU A 270 11.57 2.00 -19.41
CA GLU A 270 10.89 2.01 -20.70
C GLU A 270 9.38 2.26 -20.47
N VAL A 271 8.84 3.33 -21.08
CA VAL A 271 7.44 3.73 -21.01
C VAL A 271 6.84 3.77 -22.41
N TYR A 272 5.50 3.65 -22.50
CA TYR A 272 4.80 3.51 -23.79
C TYR A 272 3.66 4.51 -23.97
N GLY A 273 3.31 4.81 -25.22
CA GLY A 273 2.07 5.50 -25.58
C GLY A 273 2.05 6.98 -25.14
N SER A 274 0.99 7.37 -24.41
CA SER A 274 0.75 8.76 -24.00
C SER A 274 1.85 9.32 -23.11
N ASP A 275 2.57 8.46 -22.39
CA ASP A 275 3.63 8.86 -21.46
C ASP A 275 4.92 9.28 -22.18
N CYS A 276 5.05 8.93 -23.47
CA CYS A 276 6.15 9.38 -24.33
C CYS A 276 5.96 10.78 -24.93
N TYR A 277 4.73 11.31 -24.95
CA TYR A 277 4.48 12.63 -25.50
C TYR A 277 4.51 13.67 -24.37
N THR A 278 5.65 14.35 -24.23
CA THR A 278 5.66 15.62 -23.53
C THR A 278 4.75 16.59 -24.29
N LYS A 279 3.79 17.23 -23.60
CA LYS A 279 2.93 18.27 -24.19
C LYS A 279 3.81 19.42 -24.69
N GLY A 280 4.20 19.38 -25.95
CA GLY A 280 5.13 20.34 -26.55
C GLY A 280 4.41 21.41 -27.38
N HIS A 281 4.83 22.66 -27.16
CA HIS A 281 4.73 23.82 -28.08
C HIS A 281 3.57 24.83 -27.99
N GLY A 282 2.76 24.85 -26.91
CA GLY A 282 1.97 26.05 -26.55
C GLY A 282 2.76 27.12 -25.78
N GLU A 283 3.76 26.69 -25.02
CA GLU A 283 4.34 27.51 -23.94
C GLU A 283 5.42 28.50 -24.40
N ARG A 284 6.18 28.21 -25.46
CA ARG A 284 7.27 29.11 -25.90
C ARG A 284 6.79 30.46 -26.42
N LYS A 285 5.59 30.55 -27.00
CA LYS A 285 4.98 31.84 -27.42
C LYS A 285 4.40 32.60 -26.23
N ALA A 286 3.83 31.88 -25.25
CA ALA A 286 3.31 32.47 -24.02
C ALA A 286 4.43 33.06 -23.14
N ILE A 287 5.61 32.43 -23.10
CA ILE A 287 6.76 32.90 -22.30
C ILE A 287 7.30 34.24 -22.81
N ILE A 288 7.34 34.46 -24.13
CA ILE A 288 7.81 35.75 -24.70
C ILE A 288 6.81 36.88 -24.40
N ILE A 289 5.50 36.61 -24.53
CA ILE A 289 4.44 37.59 -24.23
C ILE A 289 4.38 37.88 -22.72
N ALA A 290 4.56 36.86 -21.88
CA ALA A 290 4.60 36.99 -20.42
C ALA A 290 5.84 37.77 -19.95
N GLY A 291 7.00 37.61 -20.60
CA GLY A 291 8.20 38.38 -20.29
C GLY A 291 8.06 39.88 -20.57
N VAL A 292 7.41 40.26 -21.68
CA VAL A 292 7.15 41.67 -22.00
C VAL A 292 6.09 42.26 -21.05
N LEU A 293 5.04 41.50 -20.71
CA LEU A 293 4.01 41.97 -19.77
C LEU A 293 4.54 42.08 -18.34
N ALA A 294 5.37 41.14 -17.88
CA ALA A 294 5.96 41.17 -16.55
C ALA A 294 6.92 42.36 -16.38
N THR A 295 7.71 42.69 -17.40
CA THR A 295 8.62 43.85 -17.34
C THR A 295 7.85 45.17 -17.29
N VAL A 296 6.77 45.31 -18.06
CA VAL A 296 5.87 46.49 -17.99
C VAL A 296 5.19 46.57 -16.62
N PHE A 297 4.74 45.44 -16.05
CA PHE A 297 4.11 45.41 -14.73
C PHE A 297 5.07 45.77 -13.60
N ILE A 298 6.32 45.33 -13.66
CA ILE A 298 7.34 45.66 -12.66
C ILE A 298 7.68 47.16 -12.72
N ILE A 299 7.83 47.72 -13.92
CA ILE A 299 8.08 49.16 -14.08
C ILE A 299 6.89 49.98 -13.58
N ALA A 300 5.66 49.61 -13.93
CA ALA A 300 4.45 50.26 -13.43
C ALA A 300 4.32 50.17 -11.91
N SER A 301 4.65 49.02 -11.33
CA SER A 301 4.61 48.79 -9.88
C SER A 301 5.67 49.62 -9.15
N LEU A 302 6.89 49.73 -9.69
CA LEU A 302 7.94 50.57 -9.11
C LEU A 302 7.60 52.06 -9.20
N ILE A 303 6.97 52.50 -10.29
CA ILE A 303 6.46 53.88 -10.43
C ILE A 303 5.32 54.13 -9.42
N ALA A 304 4.38 53.20 -9.27
CA ALA A 304 3.30 53.30 -8.29
C ALA A 304 3.83 53.33 -6.85
N ILE A 305 4.80 52.48 -6.52
CA ILE A 305 5.47 52.46 -5.20
C ILE A 305 6.20 53.79 -4.96
N PHE A 306 6.86 54.36 -5.97
CA PHE A 306 7.52 55.66 -5.85
C PHE A 306 6.52 56.80 -5.57
N TYR A 307 5.33 56.78 -6.19
CA TYR A 307 4.26 57.74 -5.90
C TYR A 307 3.60 57.52 -4.53
N LEU A 308 3.50 56.26 -4.07
CA LEU A 308 2.99 55.93 -2.74
C LEU A 308 3.96 56.31 -1.63
N LEU A 309 5.27 56.13 -1.83
CA LEU A 309 6.31 56.54 -0.88
C LEU A 309 6.49 58.06 -0.81
N LYS A 310 6.07 58.80 -1.85
CA LYS A 310 6.01 60.27 -1.83
C LYS A 310 4.71 60.84 -1.30
N ARG A 311 3.69 60.04 -0.95
CA ARG A 311 2.49 60.56 -0.30
C ARG A 311 2.79 60.87 1.16
N PRO A 312 2.68 62.13 1.61
CA PRO A 312 2.86 62.47 3.01
C PRO A 312 1.79 61.79 3.85
N VAL A 313 2.23 61.04 4.86
CA VAL A 313 1.41 60.28 5.80
C VAL A 313 0.50 61.25 6.56
N LYS A 314 -0.81 61.20 6.29
CA LYS A 314 -1.83 61.68 7.22
C LYS A 314 -2.31 60.50 8.05
N GLN A 315 -2.20 60.62 9.37
CA GLN A 315 -2.75 59.67 10.33
C GLN A 315 -4.27 59.55 10.15
N GLY A 316 -4.77 58.32 10.01
CA GLY A 316 -6.20 58.03 9.98
C GLY A 316 -6.47 56.51 9.95
N LYS A 317 -7.06 56.01 11.05
CA LYS A 317 -7.73 54.72 11.31
C LYS A 317 -7.64 53.61 10.25
N TYR A 318 -7.11 52.46 10.67
CA TYR A 318 -7.17 51.16 10.00
C TYR A 318 -8.53 50.48 10.27
N ASP A 319 -9.15 49.92 9.23
CA ASP A 319 -10.46 49.25 9.24
C ASP A 319 -10.26 47.75 8.88
N PRO A 320 -10.73 46.76 9.68
CA PRO A 320 -10.25 45.38 9.64
C PRO A 320 -11.11 44.39 8.82
N ASP A 321 -11.64 44.79 7.65
CA ASP A 321 -12.76 44.03 7.03
C ASP A 321 -12.44 43.25 5.74
N LYS A 322 -11.20 42.76 5.55
CA LYS A 322 -10.83 41.96 4.35
C LYS A 322 -10.31 40.54 4.60
N GLY A 323 -10.13 40.11 5.84
CA GLY A 323 -9.76 38.72 6.19
C GLY A 323 -10.94 37.79 6.50
N TYR A 324 -12.16 38.32 6.56
CA TYR A 324 -13.30 37.68 7.23
C TYR A 324 -13.98 36.54 6.44
N PHE A 325 -13.78 36.46 5.11
CA PHE A 325 -14.64 35.63 4.26
C PHE A 325 -14.11 34.22 3.94
N HIS A 326 -12.79 33.96 3.99
CA HIS A 326 -12.25 32.65 3.60
C HIS A 326 -12.23 31.64 4.77
N SER A 327 -11.78 32.07 5.96
CA SER A 327 -11.69 31.22 7.16
C SER A 327 -13.07 30.83 7.72
N THR A 328 -14.01 31.77 7.76
CA THR A 328 -15.38 31.53 8.26
C THR A 328 -16.17 30.56 7.39
N VAL A 329 -15.95 30.58 6.07
CA VAL A 329 -16.61 29.67 5.11
C VAL A 329 -16.02 28.25 5.21
N SER A 330 -14.70 28.12 5.36
CA SER A 330 -14.05 26.83 5.62
C SER A 330 -14.47 26.23 6.97
N PHE A 331 -14.54 27.05 8.02
CA PHE A 331 -14.99 26.62 9.35
C PHE A 331 -16.43 26.12 9.39
N ARG A 332 -17.35 26.84 8.71
CA ARG A 332 -18.75 26.40 8.57
C ARG A 332 -18.90 25.08 7.82
N LYS A 333 -17.97 24.77 6.91
CA LYS A 333 -17.97 23.51 6.18
C LYS A 333 -17.46 22.36 7.05
N ALA A 334 -16.39 22.59 7.80
CA ALA A 334 -15.78 21.61 8.71
C ALA A 334 -16.68 21.24 9.90
N CYS A 335 -17.46 22.20 10.39
CA CYS A 335 -18.32 22.00 11.55
C CYS A 335 -19.75 21.74 11.08
N THR A 336 -20.07 20.47 10.82
CA THR A 336 -21.45 20.02 10.52
C THR A 336 -22.38 20.13 11.75
N THR A 337 -21.80 20.36 12.93
CA THR A 337 -22.45 20.53 14.24
C THR A 337 -22.75 22.01 14.58
N ARG A 338 -23.35 22.29 15.75
CA ARG A 338 -23.72 23.65 16.19
C ARG A 338 -22.49 24.57 16.31
N LEU A 339 -22.58 25.78 15.76
CA LEU A 339 -21.60 26.85 15.98
C LEU A 339 -21.95 27.63 17.25
N PHE A 340 -21.03 27.68 18.19
CA PHE A 340 -21.18 28.43 19.45
C PHE A 340 -20.51 29.80 19.34
N ALA A 341 -21.09 30.81 19.98
CA ALA A 341 -20.42 32.09 20.14
C ALA A 341 -19.38 32.02 21.26
N TYR A 342 -18.25 32.72 21.10
CA TYR A 342 -17.15 32.67 22.10
C TYR A 342 -17.64 33.03 23.51
N HIS A 343 -18.49 34.06 23.64
CA HIS A 343 -19.02 34.49 24.93
C HIS A 343 -19.83 33.39 25.65
N GLU A 344 -20.48 32.47 24.92
CA GLU A 344 -21.19 31.33 25.51
C GLU A 344 -20.18 30.38 26.19
N LEU A 345 -19.03 30.15 25.55
CA LEU A 345 -17.99 29.25 26.07
C LEU A 345 -17.17 29.90 27.17
N ASP A 346 -16.89 31.20 27.03
CA ASP A 346 -16.24 32.02 28.05
C ASP A 346 -17.08 32.01 29.33
N GLN A 347 -18.39 32.23 29.23
CA GLN A 347 -19.29 32.15 30.37
C GLN A 347 -19.39 30.72 30.93
N ALA A 348 -19.51 29.70 30.07
CA ALA A 348 -19.65 28.31 30.49
C ALA A 348 -18.42 27.80 31.25
N THR A 349 -17.22 28.25 30.88
CA THR A 349 -15.93 27.86 31.49
C THR A 349 -15.43 28.86 32.54
N LYS A 350 -16.24 29.88 32.88
CA LYS A 350 -15.88 30.98 33.80
C LYS A 350 -14.62 31.73 33.38
N GLY A 351 -14.43 31.95 32.08
CA GLY A 351 -13.25 32.63 31.53
C GLY A 351 -12.02 31.74 31.44
N PHE A 352 -12.20 30.44 31.25
CA PHE A 352 -11.11 29.45 31.15
C PHE A 352 -10.19 29.45 32.39
N GLU A 353 -10.79 29.50 33.58
CA GLU A 353 -10.07 29.47 34.85
C GLU A 353 -9.30 28.15 35.05
N GLU A 354 -8.15 28.22 35.72
CA GLU A 354 -7.34 27.04 36.09
C GLU A 354 -8.13 26.00 36.90
N ALA A 355 -9.11 26.44 37.72
CA ALA A 355 -9.97 25.55 38.49
C ALA A 355 -10.92 24.69 37.63
N GLN A 356 -11.13 25.07 36.37
CA GLN A 356 -11.93 24.31 35.41
C GLN A 356 -11.07 23.46 34.46
N LYS A 357 -9.74 23.51 34.58
CA LYS A 357 -8.83 22.77 33.71
C LYS A 357 -8.92 21.27 34.00
N LEU A 358 -9.30 20.49 32.99
CA LEU A 358 -9.34 19.03 33.02
C LEU A 358 -8.02 18.42 32.53
N VAL A 359 -7.49 18.94 31.42
CA VAL A 359 -6.25 18.42 30.80
C VAL A 359 -5.41 19.57 30.28
N ASP A 360 -4.10 19.52 30.57
CA ASP A 360 -3.09 20.38 29.94
C ASP A 360 -2.13 19.56 29.09
N SER A 361 -1.92 19.96 27.84
CA SER A 361 -1.11 19.20 26.89
C SER A 361 -0.56 20.06 25.76
N SER A 362 0.40 19.51 25.01
CA SER A 362 0.86 20.10 23.76
C SER A 362 -0.22 20.18 22.67
N ASN A 363 -1.29 19.39 22.78
CA ASN A 363 -2.47 19.44 21.90
C ASN A 363 -3.50 20.48 22.42
N GLY A 364 -3.09 21.44 23.24
CA GLY A 364 -3.98 22.41 23.87
C GLY A 364 -4.59 21.93 25.19
N THR A 365 -5.52 22.73 25.71
CA THR A 365 -6.05 22.59 27.07
C THR A 365 -7.55 22.31 27.01
N ILE A 366 -8.03 21.37 27.83
CA ILE A 366 -9.46 21.06 27.98
C ILE A 366 -9.98 21.63 29.30
N TYR A 367 -11.11 22.35 29.22
CA TYR A 367 -11.79 22.93 30.37
C TYR A 367 -13.18 22.33 30.54
N ALA A 368 -13.59 22.06 31.78
CA ALA A 368 -14.97 21.79 32.12
C ALA A 368 -15.80 23.08 32.03
N GLY A 369 -17.06 22.94 31.65
CA GLY A 369 -17.99 24.06 31.64
C GLY A 369 -19.45 23.61 31.71
N VAL A 370 -20.32 24.57 32.00
CA VAL A 370 -21.77 24.37 32.02
C VAL A 370 -22.41 25.44 31.14
N LEU A 371 -23.06 25.00 30.06
CA LEU A 371 -23.78 25.90 29.15
C LEU A 371 -25.01 26.51 29.85
N GLY A 372 -25.56 27.59 29.29
CA GLY A 372 -26.71 28.30 29.87
C GLY A 372 -28.00 27.47 30.00
N ASP A 373 -28.09 26.34 29.29
CA ASP A 373 -29.16 25.34 29.39
C ASP A 373 -28.91 24.26 30.45
N GLY A 374 -27.77 24.32 31.16
CA GLY A 374 -27.36 23.36 32.19
C GLY A 374 -26.58 22.16 31.66
N LEU A 375 -26.32 22.09 30.35
CA LEU A 375 -25.55 21.00 29.77
C LEU A 375 -24.07 21.09 30.17
N HIS A 376 -23.53 20.00 30.72
CA HIS A 376 -22.12 19.89 31.06
C HIS A 376 -21.30 19.57 29.82
N VAL A 377 -20.24 20.35 29.60
CA VAL A 377 -19.41 20.30 28.39
C VAL A 377 -17.93 20.31 28.74
N ALA A 378 -17.13 19.73 27.86
CA ALA A 378 -15.68 19.83 27.87
C ALA A 378 -15.26 20.69 26.66
N VAL A 379 -14.60 21.81 26.91
CA VAL A 379 -14.18 22.77 25.89
C VAL A 379 -12.68 22.60 25.67
N HIS A 380 -12.31 22.03 24.53
CA HIS A 380 -10.94 21.85 24.10
C HIS A 380 -10.47 23.09 23.34
N LYS A 381 -9.64 23.90 23.99
CA LYS A 381 -9.02 25.09 23.41
C LYS A 381 -7.68 24.71 22.79
N LEU A 382 -7.60 24.82 21.47
CA LEU A 382 -6.40 24.53 20.69
C LEU A 382 -5.58 25.79 20.47
N GLN A 383 -4.27 25.65 20.36
CA GLN A 383 -3.39 26.76 19.99
C GLN A 383 -2.77 26.45 18.63
N CYS A 384 -3.12 27.25 17.61
CA CYS A 384 -2.57 27.11 16.26
C CYS A 384 -1.49 28.17 16.04
N ASP A 385 -0.29 27.76 15.61
CA ASP A 385 0.81 28.71 15.35
C ASP A 385 0.65 29.40 13.99
N ASN A 386 0.01 28.72 13.03
CA ASN A 386 -0.10 29.17 11.65
C ASN A 386 -1.40 28.69 10.97
N GLU A 387 -1.69 29.23 9.78
CA GLU A 387 -2.89 28.90 9.01
C GLU A 387 -2.98 27.42 8.60
N ARG A 388 -1.84 26.74 8.41
CA ARG A 388 -1.84 25.30 8.07
C ARG A 388 -2.31 24.46 9.24
N ASP A 389 -1.87 24.79 10.46
CA ASP A 389 -2.32 24.12 11.69
C ASP A 389 -3.84 24.30 11.86
N LEU A 390 -4.34 25.51 11.61
CA LEU A 390 -5.78 25.79 11.61
C LEU A 390 -6.52 24.92 10.58
N LEU A 391 -6.09 24.92 9.31
CA LEU A 391 -6.73 24.10 8.26
C LEU A 391 -6.71 22.60 8.58
N GLN A 392 -5.63 22.09 9.16
CA GLN A 392 -5.52 20.71 9.61
C GLN A 392 -6.53 20.40 10.72
N VAL A 393 -6.60 21.24 11.75
CA VAL A 393 -7.58 21.10 12.84
C VAL A 393 -8.99 21.07 12.28
N LEU A 394 -9.33 21.98 11.35
CA LEU A 394 -10.66 22.02 10.76
C LEU A 394 -10.98 20.75 9.97
N SER A 395 -10.04 20.24 9.18
CA SER A 395 -10.23 18.97 8.47
C SER A 395 -10.44 17.80 9.43
N GLN A 396 -9.73 17.77 10.56
CA GLN A 396 -9.89 16.70 11.56
C GLN A 396 -11.23 16.80 12.29
N ILE A 397 -11.68 18.01 12.61
CA ILE A 397 -13.02 18.25 13.19
C ILE A 397 -14.10 17.73 12.23
N GLU A 398 -13.97 17.96 10.92
CA GLU A 398 -14.91 17.47 9.91
C GLU A 398 -15.03 15.94 9.95
N VAL A 399 -13.90 15.24 9.94
CA VAL A 399 -13.84 13.77 10.04
C VAL A 399 -14.41 13.27 11.37
N LEU A 400 -13.97 13.84 12.50
CA LEU A 400 -14.42 13.43 13.82
C LEU A 400 -15.91 13.70 14.05
N SER A 401 -16.46 14.75 13.44
CA SER A 401 -17.90 15.05 13.53
C SER A 401 -18.78 14.01 12.84
N ALA A 402 -18.22 13.27 11.87
CA ALA A 402 -18.93 12.22 11.13
C ALA A 402 -18.84 10.84 11.82
N VAL A 403 -17.94 10.66 12.79
CA VAL A 403 -17.75 9.39 13.48
C VAL A 403 -18.58 9.35 14.76
N GLN A 404 -19.48 8.37 14.85
CA GLN A 404 -20.28 8.13 16.06
C GLN A 404 -19.96 6.75 16.63
N HIS A 405 -19.38 6.71 17.82
CA HIS A 405 -19.09 5.48 18.54
C HIS A 405 -19.48 5.64 20.02
N ARG A 406 -20.00 4.58 20.65
CA ARG A 406 -20.50 4.62 22.03
C ARG A 406 -19.43 5.07 23.04
N ASN A 407 -18.18 4.70 22.77
CA ASN A 407 -17.02 5.01 23.63
C ASN A 407 -16.20 6.23 23.17
N MET A 408 -16.75 7.06 22.28
CA MET A 408 -16.19 8.38 21.96
C MET A 408 -17.09 9.47 22.54
N ALA A 409 -16.48 10.51 23.11
CA ALA A 409 -17.21 11.68 23.54
C ALA A 409 -17.78 12.40 22.32
N ARG A 410 -19.11 12.56 22.31
CA ARG A 410 -19.80 13.21 21.19
C ARG A 410 -19.38 14.67 21.05
N LEU A 411 -19.00 15.06 19.83
CA LEU A 411 -18.73 16.44 19.46
C LEU A 411 -20.06 17.22 19.38
N LEU A 412 -20.20 18.25 20.21
CA LEU A 412 -21.41 19.07 20.30
C LEU A 412 -21.38 20.25 19.34
N GLY A 413 -20.19 20.78 19.08
CA GLY A 413 -20.00 21.97 18.30
C GLY A 413 -18.60 22.52 18.35
N CYS A 414 -18.44 23.68 17.75
CA CYS A 414 -17.15 24.35 17.63
C CYS A 414 -17.33 25.87 17.71
N CYS A 415 -16.24 26.57 18.03
CA CYS A 415 -16.13 28.03 18.04
C CYS A 415 -14.72 28.44 17.59
N ILE A 416 -14.57 29.70 17.16
CA ILE A 416 -13.27 30.33 16.93
C ILE A 416 -13.21 31.58 17.81
N ASP A 417 -12.13 31.73 18.58
CA ASP A 417 -11.89 32.95 19.36
C ASP A 417 -11.35 34.12 18.50
N SER A 418 -11.23 35.30 19.09
CA SER A 418 -10.70 36.50 18.40
C SER A 418 -9.23 36.39 18.01
N GLY A 419 -8.49 35.42 18.59
CA GLY A 419 -7.11 35.09 18.26
C GLY A 419 -6.97 34.01 17.18
N TYR A 420 -8.08 33.61 16.54
CA TYR A 420 -8.15 32.53 15.54
C TYR A 420 -7.83 31.13 16.09
N ASN A 421 -7.97 30.93 17.41
CA ASN A 421 -7.85 29.62 18.02
C ASN A 421 -9.19 28.86 17.92
N PRO A 422 -9.19 27.61 17.44
CA PRO A 422 -10.36 26.76 17.48
C PRO A 422 -10.68 26.27 18.89
N LEU A 423 -11.95 26.28 19.24
CA LEU A 423 -12.49 25.67 20.45
C LEU A 423 -13.46 24.56 20.03
N VAL A 424 -13.24 23.34 20.49
CA VAL A 424 -14.09 22.18 20.20
C VAL A 424 -14.82 21.77 21.45
N LEU A 425 -16.14 21.58 21.35
CA LEU A 425 -16.98 21.18 22.47
C LEU A 425 -17.31 19.70 22.40
N TYR A 426 -17.09 19.01 23.51
CA TYR A 426 -17.51 17.63 23.73
C TYR A 426 -18.54 17.57 24.85
N GLU A 427 -19.37 16.53 24.84
CA GLU A 427 -20.17 16.19 26.02
C GLU A 427 -19.24 15.82 27.19
N TYR A 428 -19.52 16.35 28.39
CA TYR A 428 -18.77 16.01 29.60
C TYR A 428 -19.69 15.27 30.58
N PRO A 429 -19.48 13.94 30.73
CA PRO A 429 -20.26 13.12 31.64
C PRO A 429 -20.06 13.46 33.13
N ALA A 430 -21.03 13.05 33.96
CA ALA A 430 -21.09 13.40 35.37
C ALA A 430 -19.98 12.78 36.25
N ASN A 431 -19.50 11.58 35.92
CA ASN A 431 -18.45 10.91 36.71
C ASN A 431 -17.04 11.42 36.36
N GLY A 432 -16.91 12.49 35.58
CA GLY A 432 -15.63 13.13 35.33
C GLY A 432 -14.64 12.28 34.54
N THR A 433 -13.36 12.37 34.88
CA THR A 433 -12.27 11.72 34.14
C THR A 433 -11.69 10.53 34.89
N LEU A 434 -11.10 9.57 34.16
CA LEU A 434 -10.37 8.47 34.76
C LEU A 434 -9.23 8.98 35.66
N GLU A 435 -8.56 10.06 35.28
CA GLU A 435 -7.50 10.69 36.07
C GLU A 435 -7.99 11.11 37.47
N GLU A 436 -9.18 11.70 37.56
CA GLU A 436 -9.77 12.11 38.85
C GLU A 436 -10.05 10.91 39.77
N HIS A 437 -10.44 9.78 39.18
CA HIS A 437 -10.73 8.54 39.91
C HIS A 437 -9.48 7.79 40.34
N LEU A 438 -8.44 7.73 39.51
CA LEU A 438 -7.18 7.09 39.86
C LEU A 438 -6.44 7.92 40.92
N HIS A 439 -6.34 9.25 40.73
CA HIS A 439 -5.56 10.13 41.59
C HIS A 439 -6.32 10.65 42.82
N GLN A 440 -7.58 10.25 43.00
CA GLN A 440 -8.44 10.70 44.11
C GLN A 440 -8.51 12.23 44.25
N ARG A 441 -8.48 12.96 43.13
CA ARG A 441 -8.44 14.45 43.12
C ARG A 441 -9.77 15.11 43.48
N ARG A 442 -10.87 14.36 43.47
CA ARG A 442 -12.20 14.83 43.90
C ARG A 442 -12.54 14.28 45.27
N GLU A 443 -12.97 15.17 46.18
CA GLU A 443 -13.69 14.78 47.38
C GLU A 443 -14.91 13.93 46.96
N HIS A 444 -15.01 12.70 47.48
CA HIS A 444 -16.05 11.71 47.16
C HIS A 444 -15.97 11.00 45.79
N SER A 445 -14.82 10.98 45.10
CA SER A 445 -14.69 10.09 43.94
C SER A 445 -14.81 8.62 44.37
N ILE A 446 -15.65 7.86 43.66
CA ILE A 446 -15.81 6.42 43.91
C ILE A 446 -14.51 5.74 43.48
N SER A 447 -13.85 5.06 44.41
CA SER A 447 -12.65 4.27 44.11
C SER A 447 -12.99 3.17 43.10
N LEU A 448 -12.18 3.07 42.05
CA LEU A 448 -12.33 2.04 41.02
C LEU A 448 -11.66 0.76 41.51
N ASP A 449 -12.45 -0.31 41.67
CA ASP A 449 -11.93 -1.64 41.87
C ASP A 449 -11.21 -2.15 40.60
N TRP A 450 -10.51 -3.28 40.74
CA TRP A 450 -9.76 -3.86 39.64
C TRP A 450 -10.62 -4.19 38.41
N TYR A 451 -11.87 -4.66 38.61
CA TYR A 451 -12.73 -5.05 37.49
C TYR A 451 -13.14 -3.84 36.67
N LYS A 452 -13.54 -2.74 37.31
CA LYS A 452 -13.87 -1.48 36.61
C LYS A 452 -12.65 -0.92 35.88
N ARG A 453 -11.48 -0.96 36.51
CA ARG A 453 -10.20 -0.55 35.90
C ARG A 453 -9.88 -1.35 34.64
N LEU A 454 -10.00 -2.67 34.71
CA LEU A 454 -9.79 -3.57 33.57
C LEU A 454 -10.82 -3.33 32.47
N HIS A 455 -12.10 -3.13 32.84
CA HIS A 455 -13.16 -2.83 31.88
C HIS A 455 -12.88 -1.53 31.12
N ILE A 456 -12.51 -0.47 31.83
CA ILE A 456 -12.12 0.83 31.26
C ILE A 456 -10.94 0.67 30.30
N ALA A 457 -9.91 -0.10 30.68
CA ALA A 457 -8.77 -0.38 29.79
C ALA A 457 -9.23 -1.09 28.50
N ALA A 458 -10.07 -2.13 28.63
CA ALA A 458 -10.55 -2.90 27.50
C ALA A 458 -11.43 -2.07 26.54
N GLU A 459 -12.36 -1.27 27.07
CA GLU A 459 -13.18 -0.36 26.26
C GLU A 459 -12.32 0.69 25.54
N THR A 460 -11.32 1.26 26.23
CA THR A 460 -10.39 2.24 25.67
C THR A 460 -9.60 1.66 24.50
N ALA A 461 -8.97 0.49 24.70
CA ALA A 461 -8.24 -0.18 23.62
C ALA A 461 -9.15 -0.56 22.44
N SER A 462 -10.38 -1.01 22.72
CA SER A 462 -11.34 -1.44 21.69
C SER A 462 -11.74 -0.29 20.76
N VAL A 463 -12.05 0.89 21.32
CA VAL A 463 -12.40 2.05 20.48
C VAL A 463 -11.21 2.57 19.69
N LEU A 464 -10.00 2.55 20.26
CA LEU A 464 -8.78 2.93 19.51
C LEU A 464 -8.50 1.94 18.37
N ALA A 465 -8.66 0.63 18.60
CA ALA A 465 -8.53 -0.38 17.56
C ALA A 465 -9.56 -0.19 16.43
N PHE A 466 -10.83 0.07 16.79
CA PHE A 466 -11.89 0.38 15.84
C PHE A 466 -11.54 1.59 14.96
N LEU A 467 -11.09 2.68 15.57
CA LEU A 467 -10.75 3.91 14.85
C LEU A 467 -9.54 3.77 13.92
N GLN A 468 -8.58 2.91 14.27
CA GLN A 468 -7.38 2.69 13.46
C GLN A 468 -7.57 1.65 12.35
N TYR A 469 -8.49 0.69 12.54
CA TYR A 469 -8.63 -0.45 11.63
C TYR A 469 -9.91 -0.42 10.78
N GLU A 470 -11.02 0.06 11.34
CA GLU A 470 -12.35 0.01 10.69
C GLU A 470 -12.74 1.35 10.03
N ILE A 471 -12.05 2.45 10.37
CA ILE A 471 -12.32 3.78 9.80
C ILE A 471 -11.27 4.13 8.74
N SER A 472 -11.70 4.70 7.61
CA SER A 472 -10.83 5.15 6.52
C SER A 472 -11.08 6.63 6.19
N PRO A 473 -10.05 7.50 6.29
CA PRO A 473 -8.69 7.21 6.75
C PRO A 473 -8.65 6.88 8.26
N PRO A 474 -7.64 6.10 8.72
CA PRO A 474 -7.52 5.72 10.12
C PRO A 474 -7.35 6.93 11.02
N ILE A 475 -8.03 6.91 12.17
CA ILE A 475 -7.99 7.99 13.15
C ILE A 475 -7.11 7.56 14.33
N PHE A 476 -6.07 8.33 14.58
CA PHE A 476 -5.15 8.13 15.69
C PHE A 476 -5.35 9.23 16.74
N HIS A 477 -5.15 8.88 18.02
CA HIS A 477 -5.30 9.82 19.12
C HIS A 477 -4.04 10.70 19.31
N HIS A 478 -2.85 10.12 19.14
CA HIS A 478 -1.50 10.71 19.26
C HIS A 478 -1.08 11.24 20.63
N HIS A 479 -2.00 11.29 21.60
CA HIS A 479 -1.77 11.89 22.92
C HIS A 479 -2.71 11.30 23.98
N LEU A 480 -2.89 9.98 24.00
CA LEU A 480 -3.83 9.36 24.93
C LEU A 480 -3.34 9.53 26.39
N LYS A 481 -4.24 9.95 27.29
CA LYS A 481 -4.01 10.14 28.72
C LYS A 481 -5.28 9.83 29.51
N SER A 482 -5.15 9.48 30.77
CA SER A 482 -6.28 9.27 31.69
C SER A 482 -7.24 10.46 31.76
N GLY A 483 -6.75 11.69 31.66
CA GLY A 483 -7.57 12.90 31.65
C GLY A 483 -8.48 13.07 30.42
N TYR A 484 -8.16 12.39 29.31
CA TYR A 484 -8.99 12.37 28.08
C TYR A 484 -10.10 11.31 28.11
N ILE A 485 -10.10 10.42 29.12
CA ILE A 485 -11.05 9.33 29.25
C ILE A 485 -12.13 9.77 30.22
N PHE A 486 -13.29 10.15 29.69
CA PHE A 486 -14.44 10.48 30.52
C PHE A 486 -15.22 9.23 30.89
N LEU A 487 -15.86 9.26 32.06
CA LEU A 487 -16.64 8.15 32.58
C LEU A 487 -18.10 8.56 32.67
N ASP A 488 -18.98 7.81 32.00
CA ASP A 488 -20.41 8.03 32.11
C ASP A 488 -20.98 7.47 33.43
N GLN A 489 -22.32 7.55 33.58
CA GLN A 489 -23.02 7.14 34.81
C GLN A 489 -22.75 5.68 35.18
N ASP A 490 -22.50 4.82 34.20
CA ASP A 490 -22.22 3.39 34.37
C ASP A 490 -20.72 3.10 34.42
N PHE A 491 -19.87 4.13 34.48
CA PHE A 491 -18.41 4.04 34.38
C PHE A 491 -17.93 3.49 33.03
N SER A 492 -18.74 3.63 31.97
CA SER A 492 -18.32 3.32 30.60
C SER A 492 -17.48 4.46 30.04
N VAL A 493 -16.53 4.10 29.17
CA VAL A 493 -15.54 5.03 28.62
C VAL A 493 -16.15 5.95 27.56
N LYS A 494 -15.78 7.24 27.59
CA LYS A 494 -15.97 8.20 26.50
C LYS A 494 -14.69 8.99 26.26
N ILE A 495 -13.95 8.66 25.20
CA ILE A 495 -12.67 9.31 24.89
C ILE A 495 -12.89 10.65 24.18
N ALA A 496 -12.17 11.68 24.62
CA ALA A 496 -12.13 13.00 23.99
C ALA A 496 -10.70 13.36 23.53
N GLY A 497 -10.53 14.48 22.83
CA GLY A 497 -9.20 15.04 22.54
C GLY A 497 -8.42 14.34 21.41
N PHE A 498 -9.09 13.63 20.50
CA PHE A 498 -8.49 12.96 19.35
C PHE A 498 -7.71 13.91 18.43
N GLY A 499 -6.38 13.76 18.37
CA GLY A 499 -5.55 14.03 17.18
C GLY A 499 -5.69 15.37 16.43
N LEU A 500 -6.26 16.42 17.03
CA LEU A 500 -6.58 17.69 16.35
C LEU A 500 -5.32 18.44 15.86
N LEU A 501 -4.25 18.45 16.66
CA LEU A 501 -2.92 18.92 16.27
C LEU A 501 -1.93 17.76 16.38
N SER A 502 -1.42 17.27 15.25
CA SER A 502 -0.34 16.28 15.27
C SER A 502 1.00 16.94 14.99
N SER A 503 1.94 16.85 15.94
CA SER A 503 3.34 17.23 15.74
C SER A 503 4.04 16.36 14.67
N SER A 504 3.58 15.13 14.44
CA SER A 504 4.11 14.25 13.39
C SER A 504 3.85 14.76 11.97
N LEU A 505 2.82 15.62 11.79
CA LEU A 505 2.51 16.27 10.52
C LEU A 505 3.25 17.60 10.33
N ARG A 506 3.81 18.20 11.39
CA ARG A 506 4.69 19.39 11.28
C ARG A 506 5.99 19.05 10.52
N ASN A 507 6.40 17.77 10.56
CA ASN A 507 7.58 17.24 9.88
C ASN A 507 7.19 16.24 8.78
N GLY A 508 6.20 16.59 7.94
CA GLY A 508 5.70 15.76 6.82
C GLY A 508 6.71 15.37 5.72
N ALA A 509 8.02 15.45 5.99
CA ALA A 509 9.10 14.94 5.16
C ALA A 509 9.82 13.71 5.75
N ASP A 510 9.62 13.37 7.03
CA ASP A 510 10.44 12.34 7.70
C ASP A 510 9.77 10.97 7.86
N LEU A 511 8.51 10.79 7.43
CA LEU A 511 7.82 9.49 7.53
C LEU A 511 8.42 8.41 6.61
N TYR A 512 9.31 8.78 5.69
CA TYR A 512 10.03 7.84 4.82
C TYR A 512 11.52 7.67 5.14
N ASN A 513 12.10 8.44 6.08
CA ASN A 513 13.54 8.47 6.35
C ASN A 513 13.87 8.58 7.85
N SER A 514 13.36 7.68 8.69
CA SER A 514 13.89 7.52 10.04
C SER A 514 14.33 6.08 10.31
N TYR A 515 15.22 5.60 9.45
CA TYR A 515 16.30 4.71 9.88
C TYR A 515 17.48 5.60 10.26
N GLU A 516 17.48 6.19 11.46
CA GLU A 516 18.69 6.48 12.26
C GLU A 516 18.37 7.42 13.43
N GLY A 517 18.73 6.93 14.63
CA GLY A 517 18.95 7.63 15.90
C GLY A 517 18.59 9.11 16.02
N SER A 518 17.46 9.37 16.68
CA SER A 518 17.27 10.57 17.49
C SER A 518 16.35 10.24 18.68
N CYS A 519 16.76 10.65 19.89
CA CYS A 519 16.24 10.27 21.22
C CYS A 519 14.79 10.66 21.56
N CYS A 520 13.90 10.81 20.58
CA CYS A 520 12.46 10.95 20.80
C CYS A 520 11.82 9.60 20.53
N LEU A 521 11.59 8.81 21.59
CA LEU A 521 10.79 7.59 21.53
C LEU A 521 9.56 7.85 20.64
N HIS A 522 9.40 7.09 19.55
CA HIS A 522 8.25 7.19 18.65
C HIS A 522 6.97 6.90 19.46
N LYS A 523 6.36 7.94 20.04
CA LYS A 523 5.09 7.83 20.78
C LYS A 523 3.98 7.60 19.77
N ASN A 524 3.41 6.41 19.80
CA ASN A 524 2.19 6.08 19.08
C ASN A 524 1.09 5.69 20.08
N ASP A 525 -0.14 5.52 19.61
CA ASP A 525 -1.28 5.20 20.47
C ASP A 525 -1.06 3.92 21.29
N VAL A 526 -0.29 2.95 20.78
CA VAL A 526 0.06 1.71 21.51
C VAL A 526 0.96 2.02 22.70
N TYR A 527 1.98 2.85 22.51
CA TYR A 527 2.83 3.33 23.59
C TYR A 527 2.03 4.10 24.66
N ASP A 528 1.16 5.02 24.23
CA ASP A 528 0.33 5.80 25.15
C ASP A 528 -0.68 4.90 25.90
N MET A 529 -1.20 3.86 25.24
CA MET A 529 -1.99 2.82 25.90
C MET A 529 -1.18 2.06 26.95
N GLY A 530 0.09 1.74 26.68
CA GLY A 530 1.00 1.16 27.68
C GLY A 530 1.16 2.05 28.91
N MET A 531 1.32 3.37 28.70
CA MET A 531 1.38 4.35 29.80
C MET A 531 0.09 4.37 30.62
N LEU A 532 -1.06 4.34 29.93
CA LEU A 532 -2.37 4.30 30.58
C LEU A 532 -2.57 3.02 31.39
N LEU A 533 -2.17 1.86 30.87
CA LEU A 533 -2.26 0.59 31.60
C LEU A 533 -1.43 0.61 32.90
N LEU A 534 -0.23 1.19 32.85
CA LEU A 534 0.58 1.40 34.07
C LEU A 534 -0.12 2.30 35.08
N GLU A 535 -0.67 3.42 34.61
CA GLU A 535 -1.39 4.38 35.46
C GLU A 535 -2.62 3.72 36.12
N ILE A 536 -3.34 2.88 35.37
CA ILE A 536 -4.47 2.11 35.88
C ILE A 536 -4.04 1.12 36.98
N ILE A 537 -2.91 0.43 36.80
CA ILE A 537 -2.38 -0.51 37.80
C ILE A 537 -1.88 0.24 39.04
N ALA A 538 -1.16 1.34 38.85
CA ALA A 538 -0.48 2.06 39.92
C ALA A 538 -1.36 3.08 40.66
N GLY A 539 -2.48 3.50 40.05
CA GLY A 539 -3.38 4.51 40.63
C GLY A 539 -2.74 5.90 40.74
N SER A 540 -1.62 6.15 40.07
CA SER A 540 -0.95 7.46 40.11
C SER A 540 -0.14 7.74 38.84
N ASN A 541 -0.06 9.02 38.48
CA ASN A 541 0.83 9.54 37.44
C ASN A 541 2.26 9.82 37.96
N HIS A 542 2.53 9.52 39.23
CA HIS A 542 3.80 9.75 39.94
C HIS A 542 4.83 8.63 39.74
N LEU A 543 4.65 7.76 38.75
CA LEU A 543 5.72 6.87 38.35
C LEU A 543 6.84 7.71 37.71
N ASP A 544 7.84 8.05 38.53
CA ASP A 544 9.11 8.62 38.13
C ASP A 544 9.74 7.70 37.07
N MET A 545 9.43 8.00 35.82
CA MET A 545 9.86 7.31 34.60
C MET A 545 9.28 5.90 34.36
N PRO A 546 8.75 5.62 33.15
CA PRO A 546 8.37 4.28 32.70
C PRO A 546 9.47 3.24 32.88
N THR A 547 10.73 3.67 32.87
CA THR A 547 11.91 2.82 33.09
C THR A 547 11.95 2.20 34.49
N VAL A 548 11.51 2.92 35.54
CA VAL A 548 11.47 2.39 36.91
C VAL A 548 10.36 1.35 37.04
N ALA A 549 9.18 1.63 36.46
CA ALA A 549 8.09 0.67 36.42
C ALA A 549 8.51 -0.62 35.69
N LEU A 550 9.13 -0.48 34.51
CA LEU A 550 9.69 -1.58 33.74
C LEU A 550 10.73 -2.39 34.52
N GLN A 551 11.62 -1.73 35.28
CA GLN A 551 12.64 -2.41 36.09
C GLN A 551 12.00 -3.21 37.23
N LYS A 552 11.00 -2.65 37.92
CA LYS A 552 10.28 -3.34 38.99
C LYS A 552 9.45 -4.52 38.47
N MET A 553 8.81 -4.37 37.30
CA MET A 553 8.13 -5.47 36.61
C MET A 553 9.10 -6.59 36.22
N ARG A 554 10.26 -6.26 35.62
CA ARG A 554 11.30 -7.25 35.26
C ARG A 554 11.94 -7.96 36.44
N SER A 555 12.03 -7.29 37.60
CA SER A 555 12.57 -7.87 38.83
C SER A 555 11.54 -8.64 39.65
N GLY A 556 10.31 -8.80 39.14
CA GLY A 556 9.25 -9.56 39.80
C GLY A 556 8.68 -8.86 41.04
N LYS A 557 8.79 -7.53 41.12
CA LYS A 557 8.36 -6.69 42.24
C LYS A 557 7.14 -5.84 41.86
N LEU A 558 6.17 -6.46 41.20
CA LEU A 558 4.99 -5.75 40.70
C LEU A 558 4.15 -5.18 41.85
N GLU A 559 4.09 -5.87 42.98
CA GLU A 559 3.39 -5.46 44.19
C GLU A 559 3.85 -4.10 44.74
N GLU A 560 5.09 -3.67 44.45
CA GLU A 560 5.59 -2.35 44.83
C GLU A 560 5.07 -1.21 43.93
N ILE A 561 4.41 -1.56 42.82
CA ILE A 561 3.84 -0.61 41.84
C ILE A 561 2.32 -0.58 41.94
N VAL A 562 1.67 -1.70 42.25
CA VAL A 562 0.21 -1.80 42.30
C VAL A 562 -0.36 -0.80 43.29
N ASP A 563 -1.42 -0.12 42.88
CA ASP A 563 -2.16 0.83 43.70
C ASP A 563 -2.53 0.19 45.05
N PRO A 564 -2.12 0.78 46.18
CA PRO A 564 -2.49 0.29 47.51
C PRO A 564 -4.01 0.12 47.70
N LEU A 565 -4.84 0.90 47.03
CA LEU A 565 -6.31 0.78 47.07
C LEU A 565 -6.84 -0.51 46.46
N LEU A 566 -6.04 -1.20 45.65
CA LEU A 566 -6.39 -2.50 45.11
C LEU A 566 -6.14 -3.62 46.12
N TYR A 567 -5.57 -3.34 47.30
CA TYR A 567 -5.27 -4.34 48.34
C TYR A 567 -4.64 -5.61 47.75
N TYR A 568 -3.57 -5.45 46.97
CA TYR A 568 -3.02 -6.51 46.10
C TYR A 568 -2.85 -7.86 46.79
N HIS A 569 -2.31 -7.89 48.02
CA HIS A 569 -2.10 -9.14 48.77
C HIS A 569 -3.40 -9.81 49.28
N GLU A 570 -4.50 -9.07 49.36
CA GLU A 570 -5.82 -9.58 49.77
C GLU A 570 -6.67 -10.01 48.57
N GLN A 571 -6.20 -9.77 47.34
CA GLN A 571 -6.91 -10.17 46.13
C GLN A 571 -6.85 -11.70 45.91
N PRO A 572 -7.92 -12.31 45.38
CA PRO A 572 -7.91 -13.70 44.95
C PRO A 572 -6.77 -13.98 43.97
N PRO A 573 -6.17 -15.19 43.97
CA PRO A 573 -5.06 -15.54 43.07
C PRO A 573 -5.32 -15.19 41.60
N PHE A 574 -6.54 -15.45 41.12
CA PHE A 574 -6.97 -15.11 39.77
C PHE A 574 -6.87 -13.61 39.46
N ARG A 575 -7.23 -12.71 40.38
CA ARG A 575 -7.13 -11.26 40.13
C ARG A 575 -5.68 -10.78 40.14
N ARG A 576 -4.82 -11.36 40.99
CA ARG A 576 -3.38 -11.06 40.96
C ARG A 576 -2.75 -11.47 39.64
N GLU A 577 -3.11 -12.65 39.14
CA GLU A 577 -2.72 -13.14 37.81
C GLU A 577 -3.19 -12.18 36.70
N GLN A 578 -4.43 -11.68 36.75
CA GLN A 578 -4.89 -10.66 35.80
C GLN A 578 -4.07 -9.37 35.85
N ILE A 579 -3.74 -8.87 37.05
CA ILE A 579 -2.90 -7.66 37.22
C ILE A 579 -1.52 -7.89 36.60
N GLU A 580 -0.95 -9.08 36.80
CA GLU A 580 0.34 -9.48 36.22
C GLU A 580 0.30 -9.54 34.69
N ILE A 581 -0.76 -10.13 34.10
CA ILE A 581 -0.94 -10.18 32.65
C ILE A 581 -1.08 -8.77 32.06
N VAL A 582 -1.85 -7.88 32.70
CA VAL A 582 -2.01 -6.50 32.23
C VAL A 582 -0.70 -5.72 32.36
N ALA A 583 0.10 -5.97 33.39
CA ALA A 583 1.43 -5.37 33.56
C ALA A 583 2.42 -5.83 32.48
N ASP A 584 2.38 -7.12 32.12
CA ASP A 584 3.15 -7.66 31.00
C ASP A 584 2.71 -7.03 29.66
N LEU A 585 1.41 -6.91 29.43
CA LEU A 585 0.88 -6.24 28.25
C LEU A 585 1.34 -4.78 28.15
N ALA A 586 1.32 -4.04 29.26
CA ALA A 586 1.87 -2.68 29.31
C ALA A 586 3.36 -2.65 28.93
N THR A 587 4.14 -3.61 29.44
CA THR A 587 5.56 -3.79 29.08
C THR A 587 5.75 -4.03 27.58
N ARG A 588 4.93 -4.91 26.98
CA ARG A 588 4.96 -5.17 25.54
C ARG A 588 4.57 -3.95 24.71
N CYS A 589 3.59 -3.15 25.16
CA CYS A 589 3.23 -1.88 24.53
C CYS A 589 4.43 -0.91 24.45
N PHE A 590 5.26 -0.85 25.50
CA PHE A 590 6.47 0.00 25.48
C PHE A 590 7.56 -0.52 24.55
N LEU A 591 7.80 -1.83 24.56
CA LEU A 591 8.92 -2.44 23.84
C LEU A 591 8.62 -2.61 22.35
N PHE A 592 7.37 -2.92 22.00
CA PHE A 592 6.98 -3.33 20.65
C PHE A 592 5.99 -2.38 19.98
N GLY A 593 5.44 -1.41 20.73
CA GLY A 593 4.54 -0.41 20.18
C GLY A 593 5.22 0.43 19.09
N ALA A 594 6.39 1.00 19.38
CA ALA A 594 7.12 1.86 18.44
C ALA A 594 7.59 1.12 17.17
N ASP A 595 7.89 -0.17 17.28
CA ASP A 595 8.36 -1.03 16.17
C ASP A 595 7.21 -1.49 15.24
N GLY A 596 5.94 -1.22 15.57
CA GLY A 596 4.77 -1.70 14.84
C GLY A 596 4.51 -3.20 14.94
N LYS A 597 5.28 -3.92 15.77
CA LYS A 597 5.14 -5.38 15.99
C LYS A 597 3.93 -5.74 16.85
N LEU A 598 3.38 -4.78 17.60
CA LEU A 598 2.17 -4.93 18.39
C LEU A 598 1.18 -3.83 17.99
N GLY A 599 0.03 -4.22 17.42
CA GLY A 599 -1.02 -3.29 17.03
C GLY A 599 -2.05 -3.07 18.12
N MET A 600 -2.82 -1.97 18.03
CA MET A 600 -3.92 -1.70 18.97
C MET A 600 -4.99 -2.80 18.95
N ILE A 601 -5.20 -3.45 17.81
CA ILE A 601 -6.13 -4.58 17.68
C ILE A 601 -5.71 -5.78 18.55
N ASP A 602 -4.41 -6.03 18.69
CA ASP A 602 -3.90 -7.14 19.50
C ASP A 602 -4.03 -6.81 21.00
N VAL A 603 -3.69 -5.57 21.37
CA VAL A 603 -3.87 -5.06 22.74
C VAL A 603 -5.35 -5.12 23.16
N ALA A 604 -6.26 -4.67 22.29
CA ALA A 604 -7.70 -4.73 22.54
C ALA A 604 -8.21 -6.16 22.68
N ARG A 605 -7.78 -7.07 21.79
CA ARG A 605 -8.17 -8.49 21.82
C ARG A 605 -7.77 -9.13 23.16
N GLU A 606 -6.55 -8.86 23.62
CA GLU A 606 -6.03 -9.42 24.86
C GLU A 606 -6.75 -8.87 26.10
N LEU A 607 -6.95 -7.56 26.20
CA LEU A 607 -7.70 -6.95 27.31
C LEU A 607 -9.15 -7.44 27.38
N VAL A 608 -9.82 -7.58 26.23
CA VAL A 608 -11.18 -8.13 26.16
C VAL A 608 -11.20 -9.59 26.61
N HIS A 609 -10.18 -10.38 26.26
CA HIS A 609 -10.07 -11.77 26.72
C HIS A 609 -9.95 -11.84 28.25
N ILE A 610 -9.01 -11.09 28.84
CA ILE A 610 -8.80 -11.04 30.29
C ILE A 610 -10.08 -10.60 31.01
N THR A 611 -10.85 -9.68 30.41
CA THR A 611 -12.13 -9.21 30.96
C THR A 611 -13.22 -10.29 30.90
N LYS A 612 -13.34 -11.05 29.80
CA LYS A 612 -14.36 -12.11 29.69
C LYS A 612 -14.19 -13.23 30.71
N GLU A 613 -12.93 -13.63 30.97
CA GLU A 613 -12.64 -14.64 31.98
C GLU A 613 -13.09 -14.24 33.39
N SER A 614 -13.21 -12.93 33.66
CA SER A 614 -13.71 -12.42 34.94
C SER A 614 -15.24 -12.51 35.10
N ILE A 615 -15.99 -12.58 33.99
CA ILE A 615 -17.46 -12.69 33.98
C ILE A 615 -17.88 -14.17 34.05
N ASP A 616 -17.21 -15.04 33.29
CA ASP A 616 -17.56 -16.47 33.20
C ASP A 616 -16.95 -17.33 34.33
N GLY A 617 -15.96 -16.80 35.05
CA GLY A 617 -15.29 -17.47 36.18
C GLY A 617 -16.17 -17.79 37.41
N GLY A 618 -17.44 -17.38 37.40
CA GLY A 618 -18.44 -17.76 38.40
C GLY A 618 -18.96 -19.20 38.27
N SER A 619 -18.72 -19.90 37.16
CA SER A 619 -19.20 -21.27 36.96
C SER A 619 -18.14 -22.19 36.36
N LYS A 620 -17.50 -22.96 37.25
CA LYS A 620 -16.75 -24.21 37.01
C LYS A 620 -15.52 -24.13 36.08
N ARG A 621 -14.33 -24.08 36.71
CA ARG A 621 -13.09 -24.59 36.12
C ARG A 621 -13.08 -26.13 36.13
N VAL A 622 -12.85 -26.77 34.98
CA VAL A 622 -12.23 -28.09 34.85
C VAL A 622 -11.20 -27.99 33.71
N PRO A 623 -9.99 -28.57 33.84
CA PRO A 623 -8.86 -28.26 32.99
C PRO A 623 -8.79 -29.17 31.76
N ALA A 624 -8.42 -28.62 30.61
CA ALA A 624 -7.91 -29.39 29.49
C ALA A 624 -6.94 -28.58 28.63
N LEU A 625 -5.66 -28.94 28.81
CA LEU A 625 -4.63 -29.15 27.78
C LEU A 625 -4.37 -27.98 26.81
N GLU A 626 -3.29 -27.21 27.01
CA GLU A 626 -1.91 -27.60 26.65
C GLU A 626 -1.75 -27.85 25.15
N GLU A 627 -1.41 -26.79 24.42
CA GLU A 627 -0.46 -26.87 23.30
C GLU A 627 0.24 -25.51 23.13
N THR A 628 1.43 -25.45 23.72
CA THR A 628 2.66 -24.83 23.19
C THR A 628 2.64 -23.36 22.75
N PHE A 629 3.15 -22.48 23.62
CA PHE A 629 4.43 -21.82 23.37
C PHE A 629 5.21 -21.73 24.70
N SER A 630 6.39 -22.34 24.71
CA SER A 630 7.28 -22.41 25.87
C SER A 630 7.79 -21.00 26.27
N ASN A 631 7.27 -20.48 27.38
CA ASN A 631 7.71 -19.22 28.01
C ASN A 631 9.05 -19.34 28.78
N SER A 632 10.01 -20.11 28.26
CA SER A 632 11.32 -20.29 28.92
C SER A 632 12.52 -19.99 28.04
N SER A 633 12.33 -19.74 26.74
CA SER A 633 13.46 -19.52 25.81
C SER A 633 13.71 -18.05 25.45
N LEU A 634 12.83 -17.11 25.83
CA LEU A 634 12.96 -15.69 25.50
C LEU A 634 13.64 -14.85 26.59
N LEU A 635 13.77 -15.39 27.81
CA LEU A 635 14.50 -14.74 28.91
C LEU A 635 15.99 -15.15 29.02
N GLN A 636 16.49 -15.99 28.10
CA GLN A 636 17.90 -16.40 28.08
C GLN A 636 18.78 -15.71 27.02
N MET A 637 18.24 -14.76 26.23
CA MET A 637 19.03 -14.03 25.22
C MET A 637 19.43 -12.59 25.61
N ILE A 638 19.41 -12.24 26.90
CA ILE A 638 20.03 -10.99 27.39
C ILE A 638 21.00 -11.33 28.52
N SER A 639 22.02 -12.08 28.16
CA SER A 639 23.23 -12.25 28.97
C SER A 639 24.35 -12.51 27.98
N MET A 640 25.03 -11.44 27.57
CA MET A 640 26.47 -11.45 27.31
C MET A 640 26.92 -10.01 27.02
N SER A 641 27.55 -9.42 28.03
CA SER A 641 28.41 -8.25 27.93
C SER A 641 29.70 -8.62 27.18
N PRO A 642 30.29 -7.71 26.39
CA PRO A 642 31.72 -7.81 26.10
C PRO A 642 32.41 -6.46 26.35
N ASP A 643 32.82 -6.22 27.59
CA ASP A 643 33.89 -5.26 27.89
C ASP A 643 35.00 -5.97 28.66
N SER A 644 35.89 -6.64 27.92
CA SER A 644 37.24 -6.91 28.41
C SER A 644 38.23 -7.18 27.27
N ILE A 645 39.17 -6.24 27.11
CA ILE A 645 40.58 -6.42 26.74
C ILE A 645 40.89 -6.52 25.23
N TYR A 646 41.43 -5.43 24.64
CA TYR A 646 42.87 -5.30 24.27
C TYR A 646 43.13 -3.98 23.52
N VAL A 647 43.99 -3.13 24.10
CA VAL A 647 44.86 -2.13 23.42
C VAL A 647 46.20 -2.21 24.19
N PRO A 648 47.36 -2.15 23.49
CA PRO A 648 48.43 -3.15 23.55
C PRO A 648 49.24 -3.24 24.83
#